data_AF-A0A6B2KYG9-F1
#
_entry.id   AF-A0A6B2KYG9-F1
#
_cell.length_a   1.000
_cell.length_b   1.000
_cell.length_c   1.000
_cell.angle_alpha   90.00
_cell.angle_beta   90.00
_cell.angle_gamma   90.00
#
_symmetry.space_group_name_H-M   'P 1'
#
loop_
_entity.id
_entity.type
_entity.pdbx_description
1 polymer ?
#
loop_
_entity_poly.entity_id
_entity_poly.type
_entity_poly.pdbx_seq_one_letter_code
_entity_poly.pdbx_strand_id
1 'polypeptide(L)'
;MSIFKRLPKAELHCHLDGAVRIQTIIDLAREQGITLPTFDFQELQNMVTVTEKCTSLEEYLVGFDITLKVLQKSYAITRAIYEVVEDAVNDGIRYLEIRFSPILHTNDGLSLSGVMEAITEGQALAEYTFPIKVGIIVCGMRQLSADTTKDLAEIAWRYRHKGVCGFDLAGPEQGFSSKYHRKAFGIVRRNCLNCTLHSGEGAGWQSVQDSIQFCGAHRLGHGVRLSENPDLVKFVVDHSIAIEVCVTSNIHTKAVSSLDQHPIRSFFDQGVKVVICTDNPTVSGVTLSGEYALVQEKFNFSIEEMVRMIVYGFSVAFVEVTFKKRMRAQVLRECLHILHSEGYDISPILNNQDYYDFIGVDFSEFMAEDKIVLPLNRFRPEAEITRDLCRMLPKTDLHVTFDASMNFDFVYDELNTPERQKYLKEILRVNIGSKGDLINLIQMEKHTPESMLLVKRILKTVLQTKYQLERALEIIFENAVKDSVRYMEIAFRPNTHTREKLNAEEALLVILNHLKYLNDAYYYNTKPRPQTDPNRDSTTKVFGAIVVYVSSAADDPIGFLESAKLAVKYKKEGVCGFGVYGAEELDFPRPLTFFLSTFHYLKENNMNVSMIAGLRGVNSIISAISEGGARRISGAFSMHNYPRLLNYVANHSIPIEIGLSERLKDLTKEAESFIGNPIRLLLDSHVPVVICSFRSMTSPQDRAETLYQTIAQCKLNAAQTIELLGYGFRLNNQSYSFRHQLYSEFKKEAVSYFSEHGFVHTNKFLFYPQ
;
A
#
# COMPACT_ATOMS: atom_id res chain seq x y z
N MET A 1 33.40 -8.34 4.88
CA MET A 1 32.84 -8.95 3.66
C MET A 1 32.25 -10.35 3.85
N SER A 2 32.85 -11.27 4.64
CA SER A 2 32.43 -12.69 4.67
C SER A 2 30.99 -12.96 5.13
N ILE A 3 30.46 -12.19 6.09
CA ILE A 3 29.11 -12.44 6.64
C ILE A 3 27.98 -12.13 5.64
N PHE A 4 28.11 -11.05 4.87
CA PHE A 4 27.05 -10.63 3.94
C PHE A 4 26.85 -11.61 2.80
N LYS A 5 27.89 -12.36 2.39
CA LYS A 5 27.72 -13.45 1.42
C LYS A 5 26.86 -14.59 1.94
N ARG A 6 26.81 -14.80 3.25
CA ARG A 6 25.99 -15.86 3.87
C ARG A 6 24.57 -15.41 4.15
N LEU A 7 24.38 -14.13 4.50
CA LEU A 7 23.04 -13.60 4.78
C LEU A 7 22.14 -13.67 3.53
N PRO A 8 20.90 -14.19 3.66
CA PRO A 8 19.97 -14.24 2.54
C PRO A 8 19.57 -12.83 2.11
N LYS A 9 19.67 -12.53 0.82
CA LYS A 9 19.32 -11.21 0.25
C LYS A 9 18.37 -11.32 -0.92
N ALA A 10 17.64 -10.24 -1.17
CA ALA A 10 16.88 -10.07 -2.40
C ALA A 10 17.60 -9.01 -3.26
N GLU A 11 17.82 -9.31 -4.54
CA GLU A 11 18.32 -8.35 -5.51
C GLU A 11 17.16 -7.93 -6.40
N LEU A 12 16.75 -6.67 -6.33
CA LEU A 12 15.55 -6.18 -6.99
C LEU A 12 15.83 -5.27 -8.17
N HIS A 13 17.09 -4.84 -8.35
CA HIS A 13 17.50 -3.92 -9.39
C HIS A 13 18.85 -4.37 -9.95
N CYS A 14 18.79 -5.34 -10.86
CA CYS A 14 19.94 -5.87 -11.57
C CYS A 14 19.60 -6.03 -13.06
N HIS A 15 20.37 -5.41 -13.96
CA HIS A 15 20.18 -5.54 -15.40
C HIS A 15 20.97 -6.72 -15.96
N LEU A 16 20.32 -7.52 -16.82
CA LEU A 16 20.96 -8.68 -17.47
C LEU A 16 22.20 -8.27 -18.29
N ASP A 17 22.02 -7.29 -19.15
CA ASP A 17 23.03 -6.72 -20.05
C ASP A 17 24.14 -5.96 -19.31
N GLY A 18 23.92 -5.60 -18.04
CA GLY A 18 24.92 -5.05 -17.12
C GLY A 18 25.60 -6.09 -16.22
N ALA A 19 25.21 -7.37 -16.29
CA ALA A 19 25.64 -8.44 -15.38
C ALA A 19 26.36 -9.61 -16.06
N VAL A 20 26.57 -9.56 -17.38
CA VAL A 20 27.26 -10.66 -18.12
C VAL A 20 28.73 -10.73 -17.72
N ARG A 21 29.24 -11.94 -17.46
CA ARG A 21 30.66 -12.17 -17.16
C ARG A 21 31.53 -11.76 -18.35
N ILE A 22 32.67 -11.12 -18.09
CA ILE A 22 33.64 -10.73 -19.13
C ILE A 22 34.07 -11.93 -19.98
N GLN A 23 34.32 -13.09 -19.35
CA GLN A 23 34.70 -14.30 -20.08
C GLN A 23 33.60 -14.78 -21.02
N THR A 24 32.33 -14.70 -20.60
CA THR A 24 31.18 -15.06 -21.44
C THR A 24 31.05 -14.14 -22.65
N ILE A 25 31.34 -12.84 -22.50
CA ILE A 25 31.38 -11.91 -23.64
C ILE A 25 32.44 -12.35 -24.66
N ILE A 26 33.64 -12.72 -24.21
CA ILE A 26 34.73 -13.21 -25.06
C ILE A 26 34.35 -14.51 -25.78
N ASP A 27 33.79 -15.47 -25.04
CA ASP A 27 33.39 -16.78 -25.57
C ASP A 27 32.31 -16.63 -26.64
N LEU A 28 31.22 -15.91 -26.32
CA LEU A 28 30.12 -15.68 -27.24
C LEU A 28 30.56 -14.90 -28.47
N ALA A 29 31.46 -13.93 -28.33
CA ALA A 29 31.99 -13.20 -29.48
C ALA A 29 32.76 -14.12 -30.43
N ARG A 30 33.58 -15.04 -29.90
CA ARG A 30 34.29 -16.06 -30.70
C ARG A 30 33.31 -17.01 -31.39
N GLU A 31 32.32 -17.51 -30.67
CA GLU A 31 31.29 -18.42 -31.20
C GLU A 31 30.46 -17.76 -32.31
N GLN A 32 30.15 -16.48 -32.17
CA GLN A 32 29.31 -15.72 -33.10
C GLN A 32 30.10 -15.05 -34.23
N GLY A 33 31.44 -15.09 -34.19
CA GLY A 33 32.28 -14.36 -35.14
C GLY A 33 32.17 -12.83 -35.02
N ILE A 34 31.89 -12.32 -33.81
CA ILE A 34 31.76 -10.88 -33.53
C ILE A 34 33.13 -10.29 -33.19
N THR A 35 33.48 -9.19 -33.83
CA THR A 35 34.70 -8.43 -33.50
C THR A 35 34.50 -7.60 -32.22
N LEU A 36 35.35 -7.85 -31.22
CA LEU A 36 35.48 -7.01 -30.03
C LEU A 36 36.70 -6.07 -30.15
N PRO A 37 36.76 -4.98 -29.37
CA PRO A 37 37.95 -4.12 -29.31
C PRO A 37 39.23 -4.88 -28.90
N THR A 38 39.08 -5.90 -28.06
CA THR A 38 40.14 -6.82 -27.63
C THR A 38 39.51 -8.14 -27.19
N PHE A 39 40.30 -9.22 -27.22
CA PHE A 39 39.94 -10.54 -26.67
C PHE A 39 40.77 -10.88 -25.43
N ASP A 40 41.61 -9.95 -24.95
CA ASP A 40 42.26 -10.07 -23.66
C ASP A 40 41.26 -9.78 -22.54
N PHE A 41 41.24 -10.63 -21.52
CA PHE A 41 40.28 -10.54 -20.41
C PHE A 41 40.43 -9.22 -19.64
N GLN A 42 41.66 -8.83 -19.31
CA GLN A 42 41.90 -7.68 -18.44
C GLN A 42 41.66 -6.36 -19.19
N GLU A 43 42.09 -6.29 -20.45
CA GLU A 43 41.81 -5.14 -21.30
C GLU A 43 40.30 -4.96 -21.53
N LEU A 44 39.58 -6.04 -21.83
CA LEU A 44 38.13 -5.97 -22.02
C LEU A 44 37.41 -5.60 -20.72
N GLN A 45 37.83 -6.18 -19.59
CA GLN A 45 37.29 -5.83 -18.27
C GLN A 45 37.45 -4.33 -17.98
N ASN A 46 38.61 -3.74 -18.28
CA ASN A 46 38.86 -2.31 -18.09
C ASN A 46 38.02 -1.41 -19.01
N MET A 47 37.54 -1.93 -20.14
CA MET A 47 36.67 -1.18 -21.07
C MET A 47 35.18 -1.29 -20.68
N VAL A 48 34.76 -2.44 -20.15
CA VAL A 48 33.36 -2.69 -19.75
C VAL A 48 33.08 -2.17 -18.34
N THR A 49 34.07 -2.25 -17.44
CA THR A 49 33.93 -1.82 -16.05
C THR A 49 34.23 -0.33 -15.92
N VAL A 50 33.24 0.40 -15.41
CA VAL A 50 33.31 1.82 -15.12
C VAL A 50 33.94 2.05 -13.75
N THR A 51 34.77 3.09 -13.64
CA THR A 51 35.40 3.50 -12.37
C THR A 51 34.87 4.87 -11.93
N GLU A 52 35.25 5.35 -10.75
CA GLU A 52 34.89 6.69 -10.23
C GLU A 52 35.22 7.84 -11.20
N LYS A 53 36.09 7.62 -12.19
CA LYS A 53 36.47 8.59 -13.23
C LYS A 53 35.37 8.86 -14.27
N CYS A 54 34.32 8.04 -14.32
CA CYS A 54 33.16 8.28 -15.17
C CYS A 54 32.60 9.68 -14.92
N THR A 55 32.19 10.38 -15.98
CA THR A 55 31.76 11.78 -15.88
C THR A 55 30.25 11.98 -15.97
N SER A 56 29.50 10.99 -16.50
CA SER A 56 28.05 11.06 -16.61
C SER A 56 27.36 9.70 -16.77
N LEU A 57 26.02 9.67 -16.69
CA LEU A 57 25.20 8.50 -16.99
C LEU A 57 25.40 8.02 -18.45
N GLU A 58 25.57 8.94 -19.40
CA GLU A 58 25.77 8.59 -20.81
C GLU A 58 27.10 7.84 -21.04
N GLU A 59 28.17 8.25 -20.36
CA GLU A 59 29.46 7.54 -20.41
C GLU A 59 29.35 6.14 -19.77
N TYR A 60 28.63 6.04 -18.65
CA TYR A 60 28.37 4.77 -17.97
C TYR A 60 27.68 3.75 -18.88
N LEU A 61 26.77 4.20 -19.76
CA LEU A 61 26.02 3.34 -20.67
C LEU A 61 26.86 2.77 -21.83
N VAL A 62 28.06 3.30 -22.12
CA VAL A 62 28.91 2.82 -23.23
C VAL A 62 29.34 1.36 -23.03
N GLY A 63 29.51 0.89 -21.79
CA GLY A 63 29.86 -0.50 -21.50
C GLY A 63 28.84 -1.51 -22.05
N PHE A 64 27.57 -1.12 -22.15
CA PHE A 64 26.50 -1.95 -22.69
C PHE A 64 26.63 -2.19 -24.19
N ASP A 65 27.25 -1.28 -24.96
CA ASP A 65 27.44 -1.45 -26.40
C ASP A 65 28.29 -2.69 -26.73
N ILE A 66 29.17 -3.09 -25.81
CA ILE A 66 29.98 -4.30 -25.95
C ILE A 66 29.14 -5.54 -25.64
N THR A 67 28.45 -5.55 -24.50
CA THR A 67 27.64 -6.70 -24.07
C THR A 67 26.47 -6.97 -25.02
N LEU A 68 25.79 -5.93 -25.50
CA LEU A 68 24.64 -6.06 -26.39
C LEU A 68 24.99 -6.69 -27.73
N LYS A 69 26.24 -6.57 -28.21
CA LYS A 69 26.68 -7.23 -29.45
C LYS A 69 26.52 -8.73 -29.38
N VAL A 70 26.87 -9.35 -28.25
CA VAL A 70 26.89 -10.81 -28.09
C VAL A 70 25.56 -11.40 -27.61
N LEU A 71 24.59 -10.54 -27.25
CA LEU A 71 23.27 -10.93 -26.75
C LEU A 71 22.16 -10.82 -27.82
N GLN A 72 22.48 -11.05 -29.09
CA GLN A 72 21.50 -11.00 -30.19
C GLN A 72 20.97 -12.38 -30.62
N LYS A 73 21.36 -13.46 -29.93
CA LYS A 73 20.95 -14.85 -30.22
C LYS A 73 20.28 -15.48 -29.00
N SER A 74 19.28 -16.33 -29.21
CA SER A 74 18.51 -16.96 -28.13
C SER A 74 19.40 -17.71 -27.14
N TYR A 75 20.31 -18.57 -27.63
CA TYR A 75 21.20 -19.34 -26.76
C TYR A 75 22.12 -18.47 -25.90
N ALA A 76 22.52 -17.30 -26.41
CA ALA A 76 23.36 -16.35 -25.68
C ALA A 76 22.60 -15.69 -24.53
N ILE A 77 21.34 -15.28 -24.78
CA ILE A 77 20.46 -14.73 -23.75
C ILE A 77 20.17 -15.79 -22.67
N THR A 78 19.86 -17.03 -23.08
CA THR A 78 19.63 -18.17 -22.17
C THR A 78 20.86 -18.45 -21.30
N ARG A 79 22.08 -18.47 -21.89
CA ARG A 79 23.34 -18.64 -21.15
C ARG A 79 23.55 -17.49 -20.16
N ALA A 80 23.38 -16.24 -20.60
CA ALA A 80 23.61 -15.07 -19.78
C ALA A 80 22.74 -15.07 -18.51
N ILE A 81 21.43 -15.30 -18.63
CA ILE A 81 20.57 -15.35 -17.44
C ILE A 81 20.93 -16.51 -16.51
N TYR A 82 21.27 -17.69 -17.05
CA TYR A 82 21.66 -18.83 -16.24
C TYR A 82 22.90 -18.52 -15.39
N GLU A 83 23.94 -17.94 -16.01
CA GLU A 83 25.18 -17.57 -15.33
C GLU A 83 25.00 -16.43 -14.32
N VAL A 84 24.16 -15.43 -14.63
CA VAL A 84 23.85 -14.35 -13.68
C VAL A 84 23.12 -14.89 -12.44
N VAL A 85 22.22 -15.86 -12.62
CA VAL A 85 21.55 -16.52 -11.49
C VAL A 85 22.53 -17.36 -10.66
N GLU A 86 23.46 -18.06 -11.32
CA GLU A 86 24.55 -18.78 -10.65
C GLU A 86 25.39 -17.83 -9.77
N ASP A 87 25.80 -16.69 -10.32
CA ASP A 87 26.54 -15.66 -9.58
C ASP A 87 25.73 -15.10 -8.39
N ALA A 88 24.44 -14.87 -8.60
CA ALA A 88 23.56 -14.36 -7.54
C ALA A 88 23.46 -15.35 -6.37
N VAL A 89 23.30 -16.64 -6.65
CA VAL A 89 23.24 -17.70 -5.64
C VAL A 89 24.54 -17.77 -4.85
N ASN A 90 25.68 -17.68 -5.54
CA ASN A 90 27.01 -17.66 -4.94
C ASN A 90 27.25 -16.43 -4.05
N ASP A 91 26.51 -15.35 -4.27
CA ASP A 91 26.53 -14.14 -3.43
C ASP A 91 25.45 -14.14 -2.32
N GLY A 92 24.77 -15.27 -2.10
CA GLY A 92 23.76 -15.43 -1.04
C GLY A 92 22.40 -14.80 -1.36
N ILE A 93 22.11 -14.54 -2.63
CA ILE A 93 20.80 -14.07 -3.07
C ILE A 93 19.82 -15.25 -3.08
N ARG A 94 18.62 -15.04 -2.54
CA ARG A 94 17.51 -16.02 -2.51
C ARG A 94 16.36 -15.64 -3.43
N TYR A 95 16.29 -14.38 -3.81
CA TYR A 95 15.32 -13.86 -4.76
C TYR A 95 15.96 -12.81 -5.66
N LEU A 96 15.87 -12.99 -6.98
CA LEU A 96 16.43 -12.09 -7.97
C LEU A 96 15.32 -11.58 -8.90
N GLU A 97 15.16 -10.27 -9.02
CA GLU A 97 14.41 -9.66 -10.11
C GLU A 97 15.39 -9.13 -11.15
N ILE A 98 15.56 -9.88 -12.23
CA ILE A 98 16.40 -9.46 -13.35
C ILE A 98 15.58 -8.58 -14.29
N ARG A 99 16.16 -7.46 -14.70
CA ARG A 99 15.54 -6.53 -15.65
C ARG A 99 16.34 -6.45 -16.93
N PHE A 100 15.66 -6.21 -18.04
CA PHE A 100 16.29 -6.01 -19.35
C PHE A 100 15.27 -5.43 -20.33
N SER A 101 15.73 -4.85 -21.44
CA SER A 101 14.84 -4.36 -22.49
C SER A 101 14.86 -5.29 -23.71
N PRO A 102 13.79 -6.08 -23.95
CA PRO A 102 13.75 -7.04 -25.05
C PRO A 102 14.03 -6.46 -26.43
N ILE A 103 13.68 -5.18 -26.66
CA ILE A 103 13.91 -4.49 -27.94
C ILE A 103 15.40 -4.29 -28.25
N LEU A 104 16.29 -4.30 -27.24
CA LEU A 104 17.73 -4.16 -27.45
C LEU A 104 18.38 -5.45 -27.98
N HIS A 105 17.63 -6.56 -28.00
CA HIS A 105 18.09 -7.89 -28.44
C HIS A 105 17.49 -8.33 -29.77
N THR A 106 16.91 -7.41 -30.54
CA THR A 106 16.24 -7.70 -31.82
C THR A 106 17.03 -7.28 -33.05
N ASN A 107 18.25 -6.75 -32.90
CA ASN A 107 19.01 -6.15 -34.01
C ASN A 107 19.51 -7.19 -35.02
N ASP A 108 19.65 -8.46 -34.62
CA ASP A 108 20.06 -9.56 -35.50
C ASP A 108 18.92 -10.57 -35.79
N GLY A 109 17.70 -10.05 -35.89
CA GLY A 109 16.53 -10.76 -36.43
C GLY A 109 15.66 -11.52 -35.43
N LEU A 110 15.98 -11.50 -34.13
CA LEU A 110 15.08 -12.03 -33.12
C LEU A 110 13.81 -11.17 -33.02
N SER A 111 12.66 -11.83 -32.90
CA SER A 111 11.42 -11.14 -32.51
C SER A 111 11.41 -10.89 -31.00
N LEU A 112 10.61 -9.91 -30.54
CA LEU A 112 10.40 -9.70 -29.10
C LEU A 112 9.97 -10.99 -28.39
N SER A 113 9.11 -11.80 -29.01
CA SER A 113 8.72 -13.12 -28.48
C SER A 113 9.91 -14.08 -28.41
N GLY A 114 10.76 -14.14 -29.43
CA GLY A 114 11.95 -15.00 -29.42
C GLY A 114 12.95 -14.63 -28.32
N VAL A 115 13.09 -13.33 -28.04
CA VAL A 115 13.87 -12.82 -26.91
C VAL A 115 13.23 -13.24 -25.57
N MET A 116 11.91 -13.09 -25.44
CA MET A 116 11.18 -13.45 -24.22
C MET A 116 11.17 -14.97 -23.95
N GLU A 117 11.07 -15.81 -24.98
CA GLU A 117 11.21 -17.26 -24.79
C GLU A 117 12.63 -17.60 -24.32
N ALA A 118 13.68 -17.02 -24.93
CA ALA A 118 15.07 -17.29 -24.54
C ALA A 118 15.39 -16.96 -23.07
N ILE A 119 14.93 -15.80 -22.57
CA ILE A 119 15.13 -15.41 -21.17
C ILE A 119 14.34 -16.32 -20.22
N THR A 120 13.10 -16.69 -20.57
CA THR A 120 12.26 -17.53 -19.69
C THR A 120 12.72 -18.98 -19.66
N GLU A 121 13.30 -19.49 -20.75
CA GLU A 121 13.97 -20.80 -20.79
C GLU A 121 15.20 -20.82 -19.86
N GLY A 122 16.06 -19.80 -19.96
CA GLY A 122 17.25 -19.72 -19.11
C GLY A 122 16.90 -19.50 -17.62
N GLN A 123 15.86 -18.71 -17.35
CA GLN A 123 15.28 -18.57 -16.01
C GLN A 123 14.82 -19.93 -15.46
N ALA A 124 14.03 -20.69 -16.23
CA ALA A 124 13.50 -21.98 -15.80
C ALA A 124 14.63 -22.99 -15.55
N LEU A 125 15.65 -23.01 -16.41
CA LEU A 125 16.83 -23.86 -16.23
C LEU A 125 17.60 -23.52 -14.94
N ALA A 126 17.76 -22.23 -14.65
CA ALA A 126 18.44 -21.78 -13.45
C ALA A 126 17.63 -22.08 -12.17
N GLU A 127 16.32 -21.83 -12.16
CA GLU A 127 15.44 -22.18 -11.02
C GLU A 127 15.34 -23.70 -10.79
N TYR A 128 15.52 -24.50 -11.83
CA TYR A 128 15.62 -25.96 -11.70
C TYR A 128 16.94 -26.40 -11.06
N THR A 129 18.03 -25.67 -11.32
CA THR A 129 19.39 -26.04 -10.88
C THR A 129 19.73 -25.49 -9.49
N PHE A 130 19.29 -24.26 -9.19
CA PHE A 130 19.71 -23.52 -8.01
C PHE A 130 18.53 -23.21 -7.08
N PRO A 131 18.76 -23.14 -5.74
CA PRO A 131 17.71 -22.85 -4.76
C PRO A 131 17.39 -21.35 -4.68
N ILE A 132 16.90 -20.78 -5.78
CA ILE A 132 16.58 -19.36 -5.93
C ILE A 132 15.27 -19.19 -6.69
N LYS A 133 14.52 -18.14 -6.36
CA LYS A 133 13.39 -17.69 -7.18
C LYS A 133 13.81 -16.47 -8.00
N VAL A 134 13.46 -16.47 -9.27
CA VAL A 134 13.80 -15.41 -10.23
C VAL A 134 12.50 -14.80 -10.77
N GLY A 135 12.45 -13.48 -10.87
CA GLY A 135 11.41 -12.73 -11.56
C GLY A 135 12.02 -11.93 -12.71
N ILE A 136 11.29 -11.81 -13.82
CA ILE A 136 11.71 -10.99 -14.96
C ILE A 136 10.96 -9.66 -14.94
N ILE A 137 11.69 -8.57 -15.18
CA ILE A 137 11.14 -7.23 -15.39
C ILE A 137 11.48 -6.79 -16.81
N VAL A 138 10.45 -6.42 -17.58
CA VAL A 138 10.62 -5.89 -18.93
C VAL A 138 10.77 -4.38 -18.88
N CYS A 139 11.86 -3.85 -19.43
CA CYS A 139 12.14 -2.42 -19.46
C CYS A 139 11.71 -1.78 -20.78
N GLY A 140 10.90 -0.72 -20.69
CA GLY A 140 10.84 0.31 -21.73
C GLY A 140 12.09 1.19 -21.71
N MET A 141 12.40 1.82 -22.84
CA MET A 141 13.55 2.72 -22.98
C MET A 141 13.10 4.15 -23.24
N ARG A 142 13.52 5.09 -22.39
CA ARG A 142 13.08 6.50 -22.37
C ARG A 142 13.24 7.23 -23.70
N GLN A 143 14.33 6.94 -24.40
CA GLN A 143 14.69 7.53 -25.69
C GLN A 143 13.91 6.96 -26.88
N LEU A 144 13.25 5.82 -26.71
CA LEU A 144 12.42 5.22 -27.76
C LEU A 144 11.00 5.79 -27.74
N SER A 145 10.27 5.53 -28.83
CA SER A 145 8.90 6.03 -28.97
C SER A 145 7.97 5.43 -27.89
N ALA A 146 6.98 6.22 -27.46
CA ALA A 146 5.97 5.74 -26.52
C ALA A 146 5.16 4.54 -27.06
N ASP A 147 5.06 4.38 -28.39
CA ASP A 147 4.44 3.21 -29.01
C ASP A 147 5.31 1.95 -28.84
N THR A 148 6.63 2.06 -28.95
CA THR A 148 7.55 0.95 -28.62
C THR A 148 7.40 0.53 -27.16
N THR A 149 7.35 1.50 -26.24
CA THR A 149 7.13 1.21 -24.80
C THR A 149 5.78 0.54 -24.56
N LYS A 150 4.75 0.89 -25.33
CA LYS A 150 3.43 0.25 -25.27
C LYS A 150 3.50 -1.21 -25.72
N ASP A 151 4.19 -1.51 -26.81
CA ASP A 151 4.38 -2.89 -27.28
C ASP A 151 5.15 -3.74 -26.25
N LEU A 152 6.14 -3.14 -25.58
CA LEU A 152 6.87 -3.77 -24.49
C LEU A 152 6.00 -4.02 -23.25
N ALA A 153 5.08 -3.11 -22.91
CA ALA A 153 4.12 -3.34 -21.83
C ALA A 153 3.15 -4.48 -22.16
N GLU A 154 2.71 -4.59 -23.42
CA GLU A 154 1.86 -5.69 -23.87
C GLU A 154 2.59 -7.03 -23.81
N ILE A 155 3.84 -7.12 -24.27
CA ILE A 155 4.59 -8.38 -24.20
C ILE A 155 4.89 -8.78 -22.75
N ALA A 156 5.21 -7.83 -21.87
CA ALA A 156 5.37 -8.09 -20.44
C ALA A 156 4.12 -8.74 -19.84
N TRP A 157 2.93 -8.21 -20.19
CA TRP A 157 1.67 -8.80 -19.76
C TRP A 157 1.42 -10.19 -20.36
N ARG A 158 1.77 -10.42 -21.63
CA ARG A 158 1.60 -11.74 -22.27
C ARG A 158 2.44 -12.81 -21.57
N TYR A 159 3.68 -12.50 -21.18
CA TYR A 159 4.61 -13.43 -20.53
C TYR A 159 4.51 -13.51 -19.00
N ARG A 160 3.51 -12.85 -18.39
CA ARG A 160 3.28 -12.86 -16.93
C ARG A 160 3.21 -14.24 -16.27
N HIS A 161 2.80 -15.26 -17.02
CA HIS A 161 2.63 -16.63 -16.53
C HIS A 161 3.91 -17.48 -16.72
N LYS A 162 4.93 -16.91 -17.37
CA LYS A 162 6.25 -17.50 -17.62
C LYS A 162 7.37 -16.76 -16.86
N GLY A 163 7.05 -16.12 -15.74
CA GLY A 163 8.06 -15.50 -14.88
C GLY A 163 8.18 -13.97 -14.94
N VAL A 164 7.50 -13.29 -15.87
CA VAL A 164 7.45 -11.82 -15.87
C VAL A 164 6.63 -11.31 -14.68
N CYS A 165 7.27 -10.56 -13.81
CA CYS A 165 6.71 -10.07 -12.55
C CYS A 165 6.45 -8.57 -12.53
N GLY A 166 7.09 -7.80 -13.42
CA GLY A 166 6.93 -6.36 -13.49
C GLY A 166 7.34 -5.72 -14.81
N PHE A 167 7.16 -4.41 -14.88
CA PHE A 167 7.54 -3.55 -16.00
C PHE A 167 8.33 -2.33 -15.49
N ASP A 168 9.34 -1.90 -16.22
CA ASP A 168 10.22 -0.79 -15.86
C ASP A 168 10.38 0.21 -17.01
N LEU A 169 10.94 1.38 -16.73
CA LEU A 169 11.37 2.36 -17.70
C LEU A 169 12.79 2.83 -17.35
N ALA A 170 13.74 2.54 -18.23
CA ALA A 170 15.17 2.83 -18.08
C ALA A 170 15.70 3.72 -19.22
N GLY A 171 17.00 3.98 -19.24
CA GLY A 171 17.66 4.84 -20.23
C GLY A 171 17.84 6.29 -19.73
N PRO A 172 18.27 7.23 -20.61
CA PRO A 172 18.59 8.60 -20.21
C PRO A 172 17.38 9.28 -19.58
N GLU A 173 17.57 9.88 -18.40
CA GLU A 173 16.47 10.46 -17.63
C GLU A 173 16.22 11.94 -17.95
N GLN A 174 17.29 12.73 -17.98
CA GLN A 174 17.22 14.17 -18.20
C GLN A 174 16.64 14.47 -19.60
N GLY A 175 15.55 15.23 -19.65
CA GLY A 175 14.84 15.55 -20.90
C GLY A 175 13.84 14.47 -21.38
N PHE A 176 13.84 13.28 -20.79
CA PHE A 176 12.96 12.17 -21.18
C PHE A 176 12.01 11.76 -20.05
N SER A 177 11.09 12.65 -19.67
CA SER A 177 10.12 12.40 -18.58
C SER A 177 9.29 11.13 -18.79
N SER A 178 9.06 10.39 -17.70
CA SER A 178 8.27 9.16 -17.69
C SER A 178 6.80 9.39 -18.08
N LYS A 179 6.29 10.61 -17.92
CA LYS A 179 4.89 10.96 -18.27
C LYS A 179 4.58 10.76 -19.76
N TYR A 180 5.58 10.82 -20.64
CA TYR A 180 5.40 10.54 -22.07
C TYR A 180 5.05 9.06 -22.33
N HIS A 181 5.45 8.18 -21.42
CA HIS A 181 5.21 6.73 -21.48
C HIS A 181 3.98 6.29 -20.68
N ARG A 182 3.21 7.21 -20.09
CA ARG A 182 2.05 6.93 -19.21
C ARG A 182 1.01 5.97 -19.80
N LYS A 183 0.87 5.93 -21.14
CA LYS A 183 -0.07 5.00 -21.82
C LYS A 183 0.34 3.55 -21.65
N ALA A 184 1.65 3.24 -21.75
CA ALA A 184 2.18 1.91 -21.54
C ALA A 184 1.98 1.45 -20.09
N PHE A 185 2.30 2.31 -19.13
CA PHE A 185 2.04 2.04 -17.70
C PHE A 185 0.53 1.93 -17.40
N GLY A 186 -0.33 2.62 -18.15
CA GLY A 186 -1.77 2.41 -18.11
C GLY A 186 -2.20 1.00 -18.54
N ILE A 187 -1.49 0.34 -19.45
CA ILE A 187 -1.71 -1.08 -19.79
C ILE A 187 -1.26 -1.98 -18.64
N VAL A 188 -0.07 -1.72 -18.08
CA VAL A 188 0.50 -2.47 -16.95
C VAL A 188 -0.45 -2.48 -15.75
N ARG A 189 -0.88 -1.29 -15.30
CA ARG A 189 -1.74 -1.14 -14.12
C ARG A 189 -3.14 -1.71 -14.33
N ARG A 190 -3.76 -1.49 -15.50
CA ARG A 190 -5.09 -2.07 -15.80
C ARG A 190 -5.08 -3.61 -15.81
N ASN A 191 -3.93 -4.20 -16.10
CA ASN A 191 -3.74 -5.64 -16.07
C ASN A 191 -3.22 -6.18 -14.73
N CYS A 192 -3.15 -5.34 -13.68
CA CYS A 192 -2.64 -5.71 -12.35
C CYS A 192 -1.21 -6.29 -12.43
N LEU A 193 -0.38 -5.80 -13.33
CA LEU A 193 1.06 -6.09 -13.36
C LEU A 193 1.79 -5.01 -12.55
N ASN A 194 2.87 -5.39 -11.86
CA ASN A 194 3.64 -4.43 -11.07
C ASN A 194 4.51 -3.55 -11.97
N CYS A 195 4.82 -2.33 -11.52
CA CYS A 195 5.84 -1.50 -12.13
C CYS A 195 6.84 -0.93 -11.13
N THR A 196 8.08 -0.85 -11.57
CA THR A 196 9.14 0.02 -11.03
C THR A 196 9.51 1.03 -12.11
N LEU A 197 10.20 2.12 -11.78
CA LEU A 197 10.71 3.07 -12.76
C LEU A 197 12.06 3.60 -12.28
N HIS A 198 13.09 3.59 -13.13
CA HIS A 198 14.30 4.39 -12.86
C HIS A 198 13.90 5.84 -12.74
N SER A 199 14.17 6.49 -11.62
CA SER A 199 13.80 7.88 -11.47
C SER A 199 14.54 8.59 -10.36
N GLY A 200 14.85 9.87 -10.53
CA GLY A 200 15.61 10.64 -9.57
C GLY A 200 17.06 10.19 -9.51
N GLU A 201 17.64 9.87 -10.66
CA GLU A 201 19.05 9.53 -10.85
C GLU A 201 19.73 10.60 -11.70
N GLY A 202 19.40 10.66 -12.99
CA GLY A 202 19.88 11.64 -13.95
C GLY A 202 19.04 12.92 -14.01
N ALA A 203 17.84 12.94 -13.41
CA ALA A 203 16.98 14.12 -13.30
C ALA A 203 16.56 14.43 -11.85
N GLY A 204 16.03 15.63 -11.60
CA GLY A 204 15.60 16.06 -10.26
C GLY A 204 14.33 15.36 -9.74
N TRP A 205 13.91 15.72 -8.52
CA TRP A 205 12.73 15.14 -7.85
C TRP A 205 11.43 15.18 -8.67
N GLN A 206 11.29 16.10 -9.65
CA GLN A 206 10.12 16.15 -10.53
C GLN A 206 9.97 14.89 -11.39
N SER A 207 11.08 14.24 -11.76
CA SER A 207 11.02 12.98 -12.48
C SER A 207 10.45 11.86 -11.58
N VAL A 208 10.83 11.85 -10.30
CA VAL A 208 10.27 10.93 -9.29
C VAL A 208 8.75 11.17 -9.16
N GLN A 209 8.35 12.44 -9.07
CA GLN A 209 6.95 12.82 -9.04
C GLN A 209 6.19 12.33 -10.29
N ASP A 210 6.75 12.53 -11.49
CA ASP A 210 6.15 12.09 -12.74
C ASP A 210 5.94 10.55 -12.76
N SER A 211 6.94 9.80 -12.30
CA SER A 211 6.93 8.34 -12.23
C SER A 211 5.85 7.82 -11.26
N ILE A 212 5.65 8.49 -10.13
CA ILE A 212 4.58 8.18 -9.19
C ILE A 212 3.21 8.57 -9.76
N GLN A 213 3.03 9.82 -10.17
CA GLN A 213 1.71 10.40 -10.43
C GLN A 213 1.12 9.96 -11.79
N PHE A 214 1.95 9.84 -12.83
CA PHE A 214 1.49 9.46 -14.17
C PHE A 214 1.68 7.98 -14.48
N CYS A 215 2.74 7.36 -13.94
CA CYS A 215 3.07 5.96 -14.19
C CYS A 215 2.68 5.00 -13.06
N GLY A 216 2.35 5.51 -11.85
CA GLY A 216 1.88 4.70 -10.73
C GLY A 216 2.94 3.73 -10.20
N ALA A 217 4.19 4.18 -10.11
CA ALA A 217 5.32 3.39 -9.60
C ALA A 217 5.02 2.73 -8.24
N HIS A 218 5.26 1.42 -8.13
CA HIS A 218 5.25 0.73 -6.82
C HIS A 218 6.63 0.79 -6.14
N ARG A 219 7.70 0.87 -6.94
CA ARG A 219 9.07 1.07 -6.51
C ARG A 219 9.76 2.08 -7.44
N LEU A 220 10.82 2.69 -6.96
CA LEU A 220 11.65 3.64 -7.73
C LEU A 220 13.07 3.12 -7.78
N GLY A 221 13.61 2.99 -8.99
CA GLY A 221 15.03 2.75 -9.25
C GLY A 221 15.83 4.00 -8.90
N HIS A 222 16.87 3.84 -8.08
CA HIS A 222 17.74 4.88 -7.51
C HIS A 222 17.04 5.82 -6.55
N GLY A 223 16.15 6.69 -7.04
CA GLY A 223 15.37 7.63 -6.23
C GLY A 223 16.19 8.64 -5.41
N VAL A 224 17.50 8.75 -5.62
CA VAL A 224 18.40 9.54 -4.74
C VAL A 224 18.06 11.03 -4.75
N ARG A 225 17.58 11.56 -5.89
CA ARG A 225 17.17 12.97 -6.02
C ARG A 225 15.82 13.26 -5.36
N LEU A 226 15.14 12.26 -4.78
CA LEU A 226 13.94 12.45 -3.95
C LEU A 226 14.22 13.34 -2.73
N SER A 227 15.46 13.33 -2.21
CA SER A 227 15.87 14.13 -1.05
C SER A 227 15.72 15.65 -1.25
N GLU A 228 15.56 16.11 -2.49
CA GLU A 228 15.34 17.53 -2.82
C GLU A 228 13.93 18.02 -2.47
N ASN A 229 12.98 17.12 -2.19
CA ASN A 229 11.59 17.46 -1.88
C ASN A 229 11.06 16.68 -0.66
N PRO A 230 11.07 17.29 0.55
CA PRO A 230 10.60 16.64 1.78
C PRO A 230 9.12 16.23 1.77
N ASP A 231 8.25 17.00 1.09
CA ASP A 231 6.83 16.64 0.97
C ASP A 231 6.64 15.37 0.13
N LEU A 232 7.47 15.18 -0.91
CA LEU A 232 7.48 13.97 -1.71
C LEU A 232 8.09 12.78 -0.95
N VAL A 233 9.13 13.00 -0.14
CA VAL A 233 9.66 11.95 0.78
C VAL A 233 8.54 11.48 1.71
N LYS A 234 7.82 12.41 2.35
CA LYS A 234 6.68 12.08 3.22
C LYS A 234 5.63 11.28 2.45
N PHE A 235 5.32 11.66 1.21
CA PHE A 235 4.40 10.91 0.36
C PHE A 235 4.88 9.47 0.13
N VAL A 236 6.14 9.27 -0.25
CA VAL A 236 6.75 7.95 -0.49
C VAL A 236 6.66 7.07 0.75
N VAL A 237 6.98 7.62 1.94
CA VAL A 237 6.87 6.92 3.23
C VAL A 237 5.40 6.58 3.53
N ASP A 238 4.51 7.56 3.40
CA ASP A 238 3.09 7.38 3.67
C ASP A 238 2.47 6.31 2.78
N HIS A 239 2.91 6.20 1.52
CA HIS A 239 2.41 5.25 0.53
C HIS A 239 3.24 3.97 0.45
N SER A 240 4.29 3.82 1.28
CA SER A 240 5.16 2.65 1.29
C SER A 240 5.80 2.33 -0.08
N ILE A 241 6.08 3.35 -0.89
CA ILE A 241 6.80 3.21 -2.16
C ILE A 241 8.27 2.94 -1.82
N ALA A 242 8.81 1.83 -2.33
CA ALA A 242 10.18 1.43 -2.01
C ALA A 242 11.19 2.10 -2.94
N ILE A 243 12.40 2.31 -2.43
CA ILE A 243 13.52 2.85 -3.21
C ILE A 243 14.57 1.76 -3.37
N GLU A 244 14.88 1.40 -4.61
CA GLU A 244 15.93 0.47 -5.01
C GLU A 244 17.23 1.28 -5.12
N VAL A 245 18.07 1.25 -4.09
CA VAL A 245 19.25 2.09 -3.93
C VAL A 245 20.49 1.34 -4.40
N CYS A 246 21.23 1.93 -5.34
CA CYS A 246 22.42 1.34 -5.95
C CYS A 246 23.63 2.25 -5.68
N VAL A 247 24.22 2.13 -4.49
CA VAL A 247 25.15 3.15 -3.93
C VAL A 247 26.35 3.38 -4.83
N THR A 248 27.05 2.32 -5.23
CA THR A 248 28.23 2.46 -6.12
C THR A 248 27.82 3.00 -7.49
N SER A 249 26.72 2.50 -8.05
CA SER A 249 26.18 3.01 -9.33
C SER A 249 25.88 4.51 -9.24
N ASN A 250 25.25 4.97 -8.16
CA ASN A 250 24.92 6.40 -7.99
C ASN A 250 26.15 7.33 -7.95
N ILE A 251 27.32 6.82 -7.50
CA ILE A 251 28.59 7.55 -7.58
C ILE A 251 29.18 7.50 -9.00
N HIS A 252 29.10 6.35 -9.67
CA HIS A 252 29.59 6.18 -11.03
C HIS A 252 28.79 7.01 -12.05
N THR A 253 27.47 7.12 -11.89
CA THR A 253 26.59 7.89 -12.78
C THR A 253 26.53 9.39 -12.42
N LYS A 254 27.19 9.80 -11.32
CA LYS A 254 27.16 11.16 -10.76
C LYS A 254 25.77 11.64 -10.32
N ALA A 255 24.84 10.72 -10.09
CA ALA A 255 23.57 10.98 -9.44
C ALA A 255 23.77 11.53 -8.02
N VAL A 256 24.84 11.07 -7.35
CA VAL A 256 25.34 11.60 -6.09
C VAL A 256 26.84 11.94 -6.26
N SER A 257 27.26 13.08 -5.72
CA SER A 257 28.63 13.59 -5.92
C SER A 257 29.71 12.80 -5.16
N SER A 258 29.35 12.24 -4.00
CA SER A 258 30.26 11.54 -3.07
C SER A 258 29.45 10.68 -2.10
N LEU A 259 30.07 9.65 -1.53
CA LEU A 259 29.42 8.74 -0.57
C LEU A 259 28.86 9.49 0.65
N ASP A 260 29.55 10.51 1.17
CA ASP A 260 29.11 11.30 2.33
C ASP A 260 27.81 12.08 2.07
N GLN A 261 27.49 12.36 0.81
CA GLN A 261 26.25 13.05 0.41
C GLN A 261 25.11 12.09 0.05
N HIS A 262 25.34 10.77 0.13
CA HIS A 262 24.36 9.79 -0.29
C HIS A 262 23.15 9.75 0.67
N PRO A 263 21.90 9.82 0.18
CA PRO A 263 20.72 10.03 1.02
C PRO A 263 20.23 8.78 1.77
N ILE A 264 20.85 7.61 1.57
CA ILE A 264 20.38 6.31 2.06
C ILE A 264 20.11 6.29 3.58
N ARG A 265 21.02 6.88 4.39
CA ARG A 265 20.86 6.98 5.84
C ARG A 265 19.63 7.81 6.21
N SER A 266 19.54 9.00 5.63
CA SER A 266 18.41 9.93 5.84
C SER A 266 17.07 9.34 5.38
N PHE A 267 17.06 8.60 4.27
CA PHE A 267 15.88 7.88 3.80
C PHE A 267 15.43 6.82 4.80
N PHE A 268 16.34 5.97 5.28
CA PHE A 268 16.00 4.96 6.27
C PHE A 268 15.45 5.60 7.56
N ASP A 269 16.08 6.66 8.07
CA ASP A 269 15.67 7.37 9.30
C ASP A 269 14.28 7.99 9.18
N GLN A 270 13.92 8.46 7.99
CA GLN A 270 12.58 9.00 7.71
C GLN A 270 11.51 7.91 7.50
N GLY A 271 11.89 6.64 7.50
CA GLY A 271 10.99 5.50 7.33
C GLY A 271 10.80 5.04 5.88
N VAL A 272 11.66 5.47 4.96
CA VAL A 272 11.65 4.97 3.57
C VAL A 272 12.10 3.51 3.55
N LYS A 273 11.38 2.68 2.80
CA LYS A 273 11.80 1.30 2.54
C LYS A 273 12.92 1.29 1.51
N VAL A 274 14.15 1.40 1.98
CA VAL A 274 15.36 1.29 1.15
C VAL A 274 15.73 -0.17 0.94
N VAL A 275 16.00 -0.54 -0.31
CA VAL A 275 16.52 -1.86 -0.69
C VAL A 275 17.86 -1.64 -1.36
N ILE A 276 18.92 -2.26 -0.85
CA ILE A 276 20.26 -2.17 -1.44
C ILE A 276 20.30 -3.08 -2.66
N CYS A 277 20.78 -2.58 -3.78
CA CYS A 277 20.84 -3.28 -5.07
C CYS A 277 22.18 -3.01 -5.77
N THR A 278 22.53 -3.84 -6.76
CA THR A 278 23.78 -3.70 -7.52
C THR A 278 23.69 -2.84 -8.78
N ASP A 279 22.51 -2.73 -9.38
CA ASP A 279 22.28 -2.16 -10.72
C ASP A 279 22.96 -2.97 -11.84
N ASN A 280 24.24 -2.73 -12.08
CA ASN A 280 25.01 -3.40 -13.14
C ASN A 280 26.29 -3.99 -12.53
N PRO A 281 26.25 -5.23 -12.01
CA PRO A 281 27.37 -5.86 -11.32
C PRO A 281 28.68 -5.86 -12.12
N THR A 282 28.62 -6.20 -13.41
CA THR A 282 29.82 -6.24 -14.28
C THR A 282 30.29 -4.82 -14.57
N VAL A 283 29.38 -3.93 -14.98
CA VAL A 283 29.74 -2.56 -15.37
C VAL A 283 30.25 -1.77 -14.17
N SER A 284 29.74 -2.00 -12.97
CA SER A 284 30.17 -1.29 -11.76
C SER A 284 31.28 -2.03 -11.00
N GLY A 285 31.60 -3.27 -11.37
CA GLY A 285 32.61 -4.08 -10.67
C GLY A 285 32.22 -4.44 -9.24
N VAL A 286 30.94 -4.70 -8.96
CA VAL A 286 30.39 -4.91 -7.61
C VAL A 286 29.70 -6.25 -7.44
N THR A 287 29.49 -6.63 -6.18
CA THR A 287 28.60 -7.73 -5.77
C THR A 287 27.59 -7.17 -4.77
N LEU A 288 26.43 -7.81 -4.59
CA LEU A 288 25.45 -7.33 -3.64
C LEU A 288 25.97 -7.41 -2.21
N SER A 289 26.67 -8.47 -1.84
CA SER A 289 27.33 -8.57 -0.53
C SER A 289 28.38 -7.46 -0.32
N GLY A 290 29.03 -7.03 -1.40
CA GLY A 290 29.92 -5.86 -1.42
C GLY A 290 29.17 -4.56 -1.14
N GLU A 291 28.04 -4.31 -1.80
CA GLU A 291 27.21 -3.12 -1.57
C GLU A 291 26.69 -3.09 -0.12
N TYR A 292 26.25 -4.23 0.42
CA TYR A 292 25.83 -4.32 1.83
C TYR A 292 26.98 -4.00 2.80
N ALA A 293 28.20 -4.47 2.51
CA ALA A 293 29.39 -4.16 3.30
C ALA A 293 29.74 -2.66 3.23
N LEU A 294 29.72 -2.08 2.02
CA LEU A 294 29.95 -0.66 1.80
C LEU A 294 28.93 0.18 2.57
N VAL A 295 27.65 -0.18 2.47
CA VAL A 295 26.57 0.56 3.13
C VAL A 295 26.73 0.52 4.65
N GLN A 296 27.02 -0.65 5.21
CA GLN A 296 27.26 -0.79 6.64
C GLN A 296 28.45 0.07 7.09
N GLU A 297 29.59 -0.03 6.41
CA GLU A 297 30.84 0.65 6.79
C GLU A 297 30.71 2.18 6.67
N LYS A 298 30.16 2.68 5.58
CA LYS A 298 30.15 4.13 5.28
C LYS A 298 29.02 4.90 5.94
N PHE A 299 27.87 4.27 6.14
CA PHE A 299 26.69 4.93 6.72
C PHE A 299 26.37 4.51 8.15
N ASN A 300 27.25 3.68 8.74
CA ASN A 300 27.21 3.26 10.14
C ASN A 300 25.86 2.62 10.54
N PHE A 301 25.30 1.80 9.65
CA PHE A 301 24.09 1.03 9.94
C PHE A 301 24.39 -0.09 10.95
N SER A 302 23.54 -0.21 11.96
CA SER A 302 23.59 -1.30 12.93
C SER A 302 23.15 -2.63 12.30
N ILE A 303 23.47 -3.75 12.96
CA ILE A 303 23.05 -5.09 12.50
C ILE A 303 21.52 -5.21 12.41
N GLU A 304 20.77 -4.66 13.38
CA GLU A 304 19.31 -4.63 13.33
C GLU A 304 18.80 -3.92 12.08
N GLU A 305 19.38 -2.77 11.74
CA GLU A 305 18.99 -1.99 10.56
C GLU A 305 19.36 -2.71 9.26
N MET A 306 20.52 -3.37 9.21
CA MET A 306 20.90 -4.21 8.07
C MET A 306 19.91 -5.35 7.87
N VAL A 307 19.50 -6.06 8.94
CA VAL A 307 18.45 -7.09 8.88
C VAL A 307 17.13 -6.50 8.42
N ARG A 308 16.77 -5.29 8.87
CA ARG A 308 15.56 -4.60 8.43
C ARG A 308 15.59 -4.30 6.93
N MET A 309 16.71 -3.81 6.39
CA MET A 309 16.88 -3.58 4.94
C MET A 309 16.84 -4.89 4.13
N ILE A 310 17.42 -5.98 4.65
CA ILE A 310 17.26 -7.32 4.04
C ILE A 310 15.77 -7.69 3.95
N VAL A 311 15.04 -7.60 5.06
CA VAL A 311 13.60 -7.92 5.10
C VAL A 311 12.79 -6.99 4.20
N TYR A 312 13.19 -5.73 4.03
CA TYR A 312 12.56 -4.81 3.08
C TYR A 312 12.61 -5.34 1.66
N GLY A 313 13.76 -5.84 1.18
CA GLY A 313 13.89 -6.43 -0.15
C GLY A 313 12.84 -7.51 -0.41
N PHE A 314 12.67 -8.45 0.52
CA PHE A 314 11.64 -9.48 0.39
C PHE A 314 10.20 -8.96 0.56
N SER A 315 10.00 -7.84 1.28
CA SER A 315 8.67 -7.24 1.47
C SER A 315 8.13 -6.52 0.25
N VAL A 316 9.00 -6.01 -0.61
CA VAL A 316 8.64 -5.24 -1.81
C VAL A 316 8.89 -6.02 -3.12
N ALA A 317 9.26 -7.29 -3.00
CA ALA A 317 9.36 -8.24 -4.10
C ALA A 317 8.03 -8.37 -4.89
N PHE A 318 8.11 -8.49 -6.20
CA PHE A 318 6.96 -8.68 -7.10
C PHE A 318 6.62 -10.18 -7.23
N VAL A 319 6.16 -10.76 -6.12
CA VAL A 319 5.71 -12.17 -6.04
C VAL A 319 4.32 -12.27 -5.43
N GLU A 320 3.68 -13.44 -5.55
CA GLU A 320 2.43 -13.77 -4.85
C GLU A 320 2.54 -13.50 -3.35
N VAL A 321 1.52 -12.89 -2.75
CA VAL A 321 1.53 -12.42 -1.34
C VAL A 321 1.76 -13.55 -0.34
N THR A 322 1.23 -14.74 -0.60
CA THR A 322 1.42 -15.93 0.24
C THR A 322 2.88 -16.39 0.19
N PHE A 323 3.46 -16.47 -1.01
CA PHE A 323 4.88 -16.77 -1.21
C PHE A 323 5.77 -15.71 -0.54
N LYS A 324 5.41 -14.43 -0.68
CA LYS A 324 6.10 -13.29 -0.05
C LYS A 324 6.15 -13.43 1.47
N LYS A 325 5.02 -13.68 2.13
CA LYS A 325 4.96 -13.82 3.59
C LYS A 325 5.85 -14.98 4.07
N ARG A 326 5.76 -16.14 3.42
CA ARG A 326 6.61 -17.30 3.72
C ARG A 326 8.11 -16.99 3.57
N MET A 327 8.48 -16.42 2.42
CA MET A 327 9.86 -16.08 2.10
C MET A 327 10.44 -15.10 3.14
N ARG A 328 9.68 -14.08 3.55
CA ARG A 328 10.10 -13.13 4.58
C ARG A 328 10.34 -13.79 5.94
N ALA A 329 9.47 -14.71 6.35
CA ALA A 329 9.63 -15.44 7.61
C ALA A 329 10.89 -16.32 7.59
N GLN A 330 11.09 -17.06 6.51
CA GLN A 330 12.27 -17.90 6.32
C GLN A 330 13.57 -17.09 6.33
N VAL A 331 13.61 -15.99 5.58
CA VAL A 331 14.78 -15.10 5.50
C VAL A 331 15.13 -14.51 6.86
N LEU A 332 14.13 -13.97 7.59
CA LEU A 332 14.39 -13.37 8.90
C LEU A 332 14.95 -14.41 9.87
N ARG A 333 14.36 -15.60 9.90
CA ARG A 333 14.86 -16.72 10.70
C ARG A 333 16.29 -17.13 10.32
N GLU A 334 16.57 -17.27 9.02
CA GLU A 334 17.91 -17.61 8.49
C GLU A 334 18.95 -16.53 8.86
N CYS A 335 18.61 -15.24 8.73
CA CYS A 335 19.44 -14.13 9.17
C CYS A 335 19.80 -14.25 10.66
N LEU A 336 18.82 -14.48 11.52
CA LEU A 336 19.04 -14.58 12.97
C LEU A 336 19.92 -15.76 13.33
N HIS A 337 19.72 -16.93 12.72
CA HIS A 337 20.60 -18.08 12.93
C HIS A 337 22.03 -17.81 12.49
N ILE A 338 22.23 -17.23 11.30
CA ILE A 338 23.57 -16.92 10.78
C ILE A 338 24.26 -15.94 11.73
N LEU A 339 23.61 -14.82 12.06
CA LEU A 339 24.18 -13.80 12.95
C LEU A 339 24.51 -14.38 14.34
N HIS A 340 23.58 -15.12 14.93
CA HIS A 340 23.79 -15.76 16.24
C HIS A 340 24.95 -16.76 16.21
N SER A 341 25.01 -17.63 15.18
CA SER A 341 26.07 -18.63 15.03
C SER A 341 27.47 -18.02 14.84
N GLU A 342 27.53 -16.82 14.28
CA GLU A 342 28.77 -16.08 14.04
C GLU A 342 29.12 -15.11 15.18
N GLY A 343 28.35 -15.15 16.29
CA GLY A 343 28.64 -14.38 17.50
C GLY A 343 28.21 -12.91 17.45
N TYR A 344 27.34 -12.53 16.52
CA TYR A 344 26.76 -11.18 16.51
C TYR A 344 25.70 -11.01 17.60
N ASP A 345 25.67 -9.83 18.23
CA ASP A 345 24.62 -9.46 19.17
C ASP A 345 23.29 -9.23 18.42
N ILE A 346 22.34 -10.13 18.66
CA ILE A 346 20.97 -10.06 18.12
C ILE A 346 19.95 -9.53 19.14
N SER A 347 20.34 -9.23 20.38
CA SER A 347 19.44 -8.73 21.42
C SER A 347 18.65 -7.49 21.01
N PRO A 348 19.20 -6.52 20.24
CA PRO A 348 18.39 -5.40 19.74
C PRO A 348 17.20 -5.83 18.87
N ILE A 349 17.39 -6.84 18.02
CA ILE A 349 16.32 -7.38 17.16
C ILE A 349 15.28 -8.10 18.02
N LEU A 350 15.73 -8.89 19.00
CA LEU A 350 14.88 -9.64 19.92
C LEU A 350 14.02 -8.70 20.80
N ASN A 351 14.61 -7.60 21.28
CA ASN A 351 13.93 -6.58 22.06
C ASN A 351 12.86 -5.83 21.24
N ASN A 352 12.99 -5.85 19.91
CA ASN A 352 12.07 -5.23 18.97
C ASN A 352 11.24 -6.26 18.18
N GLN A 353 11.06 -7.47 18.72
CA GLN A 353 10.30 -8.56 18.08
C GLN A 353 8.88 -8.14 17.64
N ASP A 354 8.24 -7.23 18.39
CA ASP A 354 6.93 -6.67 18.09
C ASP A 354 6.82 -6.05 16.70
N TYR A 355 7.93 -5.51 16.18
CA TYR A 355 8.04 -4.98 14.82
C TYR A 355 7.91 -6.09 13.78
N TYR A 356 8.35 -7.30 14.08
CA TYR A 356 8.39 -8.44 13.15
C TYR A 356 7.22 -9.42 13.32
N ASP A 357 6.38 -9.28 14.34
CA ASP A 357 5.27 -10.20 14.64
C ASP A 357 4.39 -10.55 13.42
N PHE A 358 4.09 -9.57 12.57
CA PHE A 358 3.26 -9.78 11.38
C PHE A 358 3.92 -10.65 10.30
N ILE A 359 5.22 -10.93 10.43
CA ILE A 359 5.96 -11.87 9.57
C ILE A 359 5.75 -13.31 10.06
N GLY A 360 5.50 -13.52 11.35
CA GLY A 360 5.19 -14.84 11.91
C GLY A 360 6.42 -15.70 12.26
N VAL A 361 7.52 -15.07 12.67
CA VAL A 361 8.73 -15.78 13.15
C VAL A 361 8.62 -16.02 14.66
N ASP A 362 8.94 -17.24 15.12
CA ASP A 362 9.04 -17.53 16.55
C ASP A 362 10.41 -17.15 17.09
N PHE A 363 10.50 -16.02 17.78
CA PHE A 363 11.76 -15.57 18.37
C PHE A 363 12.19 -16.37 19.60
N SER A 364 11.33 -17.23 20.16
CA SER A 364 11.67 -18.00 21.36
C SER A 364 12.82 -18.98 21.15
N GLU A 365 13.10 -19.41 19.92
CA GLU A 365 14.26 -20.27 19.60
C GLU A 365 15.62 -19.56 19.80
N PHE A 366 15.63 -18.23 19.90
CA PHE A 366 16.83 -17.41 20.11
C PHE A 366 16.92 -16.82 21.54
N MET A 367 15.89 -17.03 22.36
CA MET A 367 15.87 -16.61 23.76
C MET A 367 16.51 -17.72 24.58
N ALA A 368 17.49 -17.39 25.42
CA ALA A 368 18.38 -18.33 26.11
C ALA A 368 17.73 -19.23 27.20
N GLU A 369 16.46 -19.61 27.06
CA GLU A 369 15.84 -20.65 27.87
C GLU A 369 15.61 -21.89 27.00
N ASP A 370 16.20 -23.02 27.40
CA ASP A 370 15.90 -24.39 26.94
C ASP A 370 14.44 -24.79 27.20
N LYS A 371 13.48 -23.95 26.81
CA LYS A 371 12.08 -24.32 26.75
C LYS A 371 11.90 -25.05 25.43
N ILE A 372 11.85 -26.37 25.52
CA ILE A 372 11.13 -27.20 24.56
C ILE A 372 9.75 -26.55 24.41
N VAL A 373 9.56 -25.78 23.34
CA VAL A 373 8.24 -25.31 22.95
C VAL A 373 7.53 -26.54 22.43
N LEU A 374 6.81 -27.22 23.32
CA LEU A 374 5.91 -28.29 22.93
C LEU A 374 5.02 -27.75 21.79
N PRO A 375 4.80 -28.52 20.72
CA PRO A 375 3.87 -28.11 19.67
C PRO A 375 2.57 -27.67 20.34
N LEU A 376 2.03 -26.52 19.92
CA LEU A 376 0.79 -25.95 20.43
C LEU A 376 -0.18 -27.08 20.74
N ASN A 377 -0.62 -27.17 22.00
CA ASN A 377 -1.63 -28.14 22.37
C ASN A 377 -2.92 -27.70 21.69
N ARG A 378 -3.13 -28.13 20.43
CA ARG A 378 -4.25 -27.78 19.54
C ARG A 378 -5.62 -28.15 20.12
N PHE A 379 -5.64 -28.75 21.31
CA PHE A 379 -6.80 -29.27 22.01
C PHE A 379 -7.18 -28.48 23.28
N ARG A 380 -6.48 -27.41 23.66
CA ARG A 380 -7.07 -26.46 24.61
C ARG A 380 -8.13 -25.64 23.86
N PRO A 381 -9.41 -25.65 24.29
CA PRO A 381 -10.37 -24.71 23.74
C PRO A 381 -9.84 -23.30 24.02
N GLU A 382 -9.69 -22.48 22.99
CA GLU A 382 -9.47 -21.05 23.21
C GLU A 382 -10.70 -20.48 23.93
N ALA A 383 -10.49 -19.47 24.78
CA ALA A 383 -11.59 -18.72 25.36
C ALA A 383 -12.47 -18.14 24.23
N GLU A 384 -13.79 -18.12 24.44
CA GLU A 384 -14.69 -17.54 23.45
C GLU A 384 -14.58 -16.01 23.49
N ILE A 385 -14.48 -15.37 22.32
CA ILE A 385 -14.46 -13.91 22.23
C ILE A 385 -15.87 -13.39 22.50
N THR A 386 -16.08 -12.82 23.69
CA THR A 386 -17.39 -12.31 24.11
C THR A 386 -17.69 -10.92 23.55
N ARG A 387 -18.98 -10.57 23.53
CA ARG A 387 -19.44 -9.21 23.19
C ARG A 387 -18.85 -8.13 24.12
N ASP A 388 -18.70 -8.44 25.41
CA ASP A 388 -18.13 -7.49 26.38
C ASP A 388 -16.64 -7.24 26.11
N LEU A 389 -15.88 -8.28 25.76
CA LEU A 389 -14.51 -8.11 25.28
C LEU A 389 -14.48 -7.25 24.01
N CYS A 390 -15.37 -7.51 23.05
CA CYS A 390 -15.49 -6.69 21.85
C CYS A 390 -15.78 -5.21 22.16
N ARG A 391 -16.55 -4.91 23.23
CA ARG A 391 -16.79 -3.54 23.69
C ARG A 391 -15.51 -2.87 24.16
N MET A 392 -14.67 -3.58 24.92
CA MET A 392 -13.42 -3.04 25.51
C MET A 392 -12.29 -2.85 24.48
N LEU A 393 -12.24 -3.68 23.43
CA LEU A 393 -11.17 -3.61 22.44
C LEU A 393 -11.08 -2.22 21.78
N PRO A 394 -9.87 -1.67 21.60
CA PRO A 394 -9.67 -0.42 20.85
C PRO A 394 -10.04 -0.59 19.38
N LYS A 395 -10.79 0.36 18.82
CA LYS A 395 -11.31 0.32 17.44
C LYS A 395 -10.98 1.59 16.66
N THR A 396 -11.09 1.50 15.33
CA THR A 396 -11.16 2.66 14.43
C THR A 396 -12.50 2.72 13.72
N ASP A 397 -12.88 3.91 13.23
CA ASP A 397 -14.00 4.05 12.29
C ASP A 397 -13.59 4.94 11.11
N LEU A 398 -13.19 4.32 9.99
CA LEU A 398 -12.64 5.05 8.83
C LEU A 398 -13.70 5.62 7.88
N HIS A 399 -14.98 5.47 8.22
CA HIS A 399 -16.10 6.02 7.45
C HIS A 399 -17.27 6.34 8.36
N VAL A 400 -17.12 7.37 9.18
CA VAL A 400 -18.23 7.90 9.98
C VAL A 400 -19.11 8.75 9.05
N THR A 401 -20.26 8.22 8.63
CA THR A 401 -21.23 8.98 7.83
C THR A 401 -21.84 10.08 8.70
N PHE A 402 -21.40 11.32 8.51
CA PHE A 402 -21.76 12.45 9.37
C PHE A 402 -23.28 12.58 9.58
N ASP A 403 -24.04 12.63 8.48
CA ASP A 403 -25.51 12.78 8.48
C ASP A 403 -26.24 11.64 9.20
N ALA A 404 -25.64 10.45 9.28
CA ALA A 404 -26.27 9.24 9.81
C ALA A 404 -25.70 8.80 11.16
N SER A 405 -24.78 9.58 11.76
CA SER A 405 -24.10 9.21 13.01
C SER A 405 -24.58 10.02 14.23
N MET A 406 -25.69 10.75 14.08
CA MET A 406 -26.36 11.49 15.15
C MET A 406 -27.17 10.57 16.08
N ASN A 407 -27.76 11.14 17.13
CA ASN A 407 -28.73 10.43 17.97
C ASN A 407 -30.16 10.86 17.62
N PHE A 408 -31.13 9.99 17.96
CA PHE A 408 -32.54 10.25 17.67
C PHE A 408 -33.13 11.42 18.44
N ASP A 409 -32.62 11.71 19.66
CA ASP A 409 -33.09 12.83 20.47
C ASP A 409 -32.84 14.17 19.76
N PHE A 410 -31.59 14.41 19.36
CA PHE A 410 -31.19 15.60 18.62
C PHE A 410 -31.96 15.75 17.30
N VAL A 411 -32.06 14.68 16.50
CA VAL A 411 -32.77 14.73 15.22
C VAL A 411 -34.26 15.02 15.42
N TYR A 412 -34.90 14.43 16.43
CA TYR A 412 -36.31 14.68 16.71
C TYR A 412 -36.54 16.12 17.18
N ASP A 413 -35.73 16.62 18.10
CA ASP A 413 -35.84 17.98 18.65
C ASP A 413 -35.71 19.04 17.53
N GLU A 414 -34.75 18.85 16.62
CA GLU A 414 -34.53 19.76 15.48
C GLU A 414 -35.63 19.66 14.40
N LEU A 415 -36.30 18.52 14.29
CA LEU A 415 -37.45 18.34 13.40
C LEU A 415 -38.75 18.86 14.00
N ASN A 416 -38.82 19.06 15.32
CA ASN A 416 -40.02 19.45 16.05
C ASN A 416 -40.27 20.97 16.07
N THR A 417 -39.96 21.65 14.96
CA THR A 417 -40.34 23.06 14.76
C THR A 417 -41.55 23.16 13.82
N PRO A 418 -42.40 24.21 13.94
CA PRO A 418 -43.55 24.38 13.06
C PRO A 418 -43.18 24.38 11.57
N GLU A 419 -42.07 25.01 11.18
CA GLU A 419 -41.64 25.04 9.78
C GLU A 419 -41.20 23.66 9.28
N ARG A 420 -40.43 22.90 10.09
CA ARG A 420 -39.94 21.58 9.72
C ARG A 420 -41.07 20.56 9.65
N GLN A 421 -41.99 20.58 10.62
CA GLN A 421 -43.18 19.73 10.61
C GLN A 421 -44.07 20.00 9.39
N LYS A 422 -44.24 21.28 9.01
CA LYS A 422 -44.92 21.65 7.77
C LYS A 422 -44.22 21.06 6.53
N TYR A 423 -42.90 21.19 6.44
CA TYR A 423 -42.11 20.63 5.34
C TYR A 423 -42.21 19.10 5.26
N LEU A 424 -42.10 18.40 6.40
CA LEU A 424 -42.25 16.95 6.47
C LEU A 424 -43.62 16.50 5.94
N LYS A 425 -44.69 17.17 6.37
CA LYS A 425 -46.07 16.82 6.02
C LYS A 425 -46.43 17.18 4.57
N GLU A 426 -46.09 18.39 4.13
CA GLU A 426 -46.54 18.91 2.83
C GLU A 426 -45.59 18.50 1.68
N ILE A 427 -44.29 18.43 1.93
CA ILE A 427 -43.28 18.18 0.88
C ILE A 427 -42.83 16.72 0.90
N LEU A 428 -42.43 16.18 2.05
CA LEU A 428 -41.97 14.79 2.14
C LEU A 428 -43.12 13.80 2.30
N ARG A 429 -44.34 14.27 2.59
CA ARG A 429 -45.54 13.45 2.83
C ARG A 429 -45.36 12.43 3.96
N VAL A 430 -44.66 12.83 5.02
CA VAL A 430 -44.42 12.03 6.23
C VAL A 430 -44.96 12.77 7.45
N ASN A 431 -45.52 12.02 8.41
CA ASN A 431 -45.93 12.56 9.69
C ASN A 431 -45.05 11.95 10.79
N ILE A 432 -44.34 12.79 11.54
CA ILE A 432 -43.45 12.38 12.64
C ILE A 432 -43.94 13.10 13.89
N GLY A 433 -44.90 12.47 14.59
CA GLY A 433 -45.51 13.05 15.79
C GLY A 433 -44.72 12.75 17.06
N SER A 434 -43.98 11.65 17.08
CA SER A 434 -43.19 11.18 18.22
C SER A 434 -41.79 10.71 17.80
N LYS A 435 -40.87 10.60 18.77
CA LYS A 435 -39.56 9.98 18.57
C LYS A 435 -39.70 8.52 18.09
N GLY A 436 -40.72 7.81 18.55
CA GLY A 436 -41.01 6.44 18.09
C GLY A 436 -41.30 6.37 16.60
N ASP A 437 -42.06 7.34 16.07
CA ASP A 437 -42.35 7.43 14.64
C ASP A 437 -41.07 7.66 13.82
N LEU A 438 -40.17 8.52 14.32
CA LEU A 438 -38.88 8.78 13.70
C LEU A 438 -38.00 7.52 13.68
N ILE A 439 -37.92 6.79 14.79
CA ILE A 439 -37.16 5.53 14.88
C ILE A 439 -37.71 4.51 13.90
N ASN A 440 -39.03 4.28 13.89
CA ASN A 440 -39.67 3.31 13.00
C ASN A 440 -39.46 3.64 11.51
N LEU A 441 -39.40 4.93 11.18
CA LEU A 441 -39.15 5.38 9.81
C LEU A 441 -37.69 5.19 9.37
N ILE A 442 -36.74 5.41 10.29
CA ILE A 442 -35.30 5.37 9.98
C ILE A 442 -34.71 3.96 10.14
N GLN A 443 -35.22 3.16 11.07
CA GLN A 443 -34.78 1.78 11.36
C GLN A 443 -35.82 0.77 10.87
N MET A 444 -36.24 0.90 9.61
CA MET A 444 -37.12 -0.10 9.01
C MET A 444 -36.34 -1.41 8.86
N GLU A 445 -37.00 -2.55 9.14
CA GLU A 445 -36.39 -3.88 9.01
C GLU A 445 -35.80 -4.11 7.60
N LYS A 446 -36.46 -3.57 6.57
CA LYS A 446 -35.96 -3.56 5.20
C LYS A 446 -36.28 -2.25 4.50
N HIS A 447 -35.26 -1.59 3.96
CA HIS A 447 -35.44 -0.39 3.17
C HIS A 447 -35.46 -0.68 1.66
N THR A 448 -36.44 -0.11 0.96
CA THR A 448 -36.37 0.09 -0.50
C THR A 448 -35.49 1.29 -0.86
N PRO A 449 -34.99 1.42 -2.11
CA PRO A 449 -34.27 2.61 -2.55
C PRO A 449 -35.01 3.93 -2.29
N GLU A 450 -36.33 3.95 -2.44
CA GLU A 450 -37.19 5.12 -2.20
C GLU A 450 -37.25 5.46 -0.72
N SER A 451 -37.42 4.46 0.15
CA SER A 451 -37.44 4.66 1.60
C SER A 451 -36.09 5.16 2.13
N MET A 452 -34.97 4.62 1.61
CA MET A 452 -33.63 5.15 1.96
C MET A 452 -33.45 6.59 1.49
N LEU A 453 -33.95 6.92 0.31
CA LEU A 453 -33.88 8.29 -0.21
C LEU A 453 -34.69 9.25 0.67
N LEU A 454 -35.85 8.82 1.15
CA LEU A 454 -36.68 9.57 2.09
C LEU A 454 -35.94 9.81 3.42
N VAL A 455 -35.36 8.77 4.01
CA VAL A 455 -34.52 8.89 5.23
C VAL A 455 -33.38 9.89 5.01
N LYS A 456 -32.65 9.77 3.90
CA LYS A 456 -31.58 10.72 3.55
C LYS A 456 -32.09 12.15 3.39
N ARG A 457 -33.29 12.36 2.84
CA ARG A 457 -33.90 13.70 2.69
C ARG A 457 -34.24 14.31 4.04
N ILE A 458 -34.75 13.52 4.99
CA ILE A 458 -35.08 13.96 6.34
C ILE A 458 -33.80 14.32 7.11
N LEU A 459 -32.79 13.46 7.12
CA LEU A 459 -31.53 13.75 7.81
C LEU A 459 -30.85 15.02 7.26
N LYS A 460 -30.92 15.22 5.93
CA LYS A 460 -30.42 16.44 5.28
C LYS A 460 -31.17 17.72 5.66
N THR A 461 -32.36 17.66 6.26
CA THR A 461 -33.01 18.90 6.74
C THR A 461 -32.50 19.38 8.09
N VAL A 462 -31.82 18.53 8.86
CA VAL A 462 -31.42 18.88 10.23
C VAL A 462 -30.13 19.68 10.26
N LEU A 463 -29.11 19.28 9.50
CA LEU A 463 -27.76 19.82 9.63
C LEU A 463 -27.51 21.04 8.74
N GLN A 464 -28.13 22.19 9.03
CA GLN A 464 -28.08 23.37 8.15
C GLN A 464 -27.55 24.66 8.80
N THR A 465 -27.32 24.65 10.12
CA THR A 465 -26.75 25.77 10.88
C THR A 465 -25.42 25.41 11.54
N LYS A 466 -24.63 26.42 11.96
CA LYS A 466 -23.35 26.21 12.65
C LYS A 466 -23.52 25.37 13.92
N TYR A 467 -24.49 25.74 14.76
CA TYR A 467 -24.79 25.04 16.02
C TYR A 467 -25.14 23.57 15.77
N GLN A 468 -25.97 23.27 14.78
CA GLN A 468 -26.35 21.89 14.47
C GLN A 468 -25.15 21.05 14.03
N LEU A 469 -24.26 21.61 13.19
CA LEU A 469 -23.04 20.95 12.74
C LEU A 469 -22.09 20.65 13.92
N GLU A 470 -21.87 21.63 14.79
CA GLU A 470 -21.04 21.48 15.99
C GLU A 470 -21.62 20.42 16.92
N ARG A 471 -22.92 20.51 17.24
CA ARG A 471 -23.59 19.58 18.15
C ARG A 471 -23.59 18.14 17.63
N ALA A 472 -23.80 17.95 16.33
CA ALA A 472 -23.71 16.64 15.71
C ALA A 472 -22.31 16.03 15.84
N LEU A 473 -21.27 16.86 15.68
CA LEU A 473 -19.90 16.41 15.84
C LEU A 473 -19.58 16.01 17.29
N GLU A 474 -20.07 16.77 18.28
CA GLU A 474 -19.98 16.38 19.69
C GLU A 474 -20.60 15.01 19.93
N ILE A 475 -21.85 14.79 19.50
CA ILE A 475 -22.57 13.51 19.65
C ILE A 475 -21.78 12.34 19.06
N ILE A 476 -21.12 12.55 17.91
CA ILE A 476 -20.27 11.54 17.28
C ILE A 476 -19.08 11.17 18.19
N PHE A 477 -18.38 12.16 18.77
CA PHE A 477 -17.28 11.92 19.72
C PHE A 477 -17.75 11.22 21.00
N GLU A 478 -18.91 11.61 21.53
CA GLU A 478 -19.52 10.99 22.71
C GLU A 478 -19.81 9.50 22.47
N ASN A 479 -20.34 9.16 21.29
CA ASN A 479 -20.57 7.78 20.89
C ASN A 479 -19.25 7.02 20.65
N ALA A 480 -18.25 7.67 20.06
CA ALA A 480 -16.93 7.09 19.84
C ALA A 480 -16.25 6.65 21.16
N VAL A 481 -16.34 7.48 22.22
CA VAL A 481 -15.85 7.12 23.56
C VAL A 481 -16.57 5.88 24.10
N LYS A 482 -17.90 5.85 24.03
CA LYS A 482 -18.72 4.71 24.52
C LYS A 482 -18.38 3.39 23.83
N ASP A 483 -17.92 3.46 22.58
CA ASP A 483 -17.64 2.28 21.75
C ASP A 483 -16.13 1.92 21.70
N SER A 484 -15.29 2.56 22.54
CA SER A 484 -13.84 2.39 22.59
C SER A 484 -13.13 2.69 21.26
N VAL A 485 -13.64 3.67 20.50
CA VAL A 485 -12.98 4.15 19.28
C VAL A 485 -11.81 5.05 19.66
N ARG A 486 -10.64 4.84 19.04
CA ARG A 486 -9.43 5.66 19.27
C ARG A 486 -9.17 6.63 18.14
N TYR A 487 -9.54 6.25 16.91
CA TYR A 487 -9.34 7.06 15.72
C TYR A 487 -10.54 6.94 14.77
N MET A 488 -10.95 8.06 14.16
CA MET A 488 -12.04 8.06 13.18
C MET A 488 -11.84 9.06 12.03
N GLU A 489 -12.35 8.69 10.85
CA GLU A 489 -12.43 9.53 9.66
C GLU A 489 -13.90 9.85 9.38
N ILE A 490 -14.24 11.13 9.47
CA ILE A 490 -15.59 11.63 9.29
C ILE A 490 -15.81 11.97 7.83
N ALA A 491 -16.73 11.24 7.20
CA ALA A 491 -17.18 11.48 5.85
C ALA A 491 -18.12 12.68 5.84
N PHE A 492 -17.59 13.85 5.46
CA PHE A 492 -18.32 15.11 5.44
C PHE A 492 -18.53 15.61 4.03
N ARG A 493 -19.77 16.03 3.71
CA ARG A 493 -20.15 16.56 2.38
C ARG A 493 -20.52 18.04 2.51
N PRO A 494 -19.59 18.99 2.30
CA PRO A 494 -19.88 20.40 2.55
C PRO A 494 -21.10 20.93 1.76
N ASN A 495 -21.26 20.49 0.51
CA ASN A 495 -22.35 20.92 -0.37
C ASN A 495 -23.76 20.52 0.11
N THR A 496 -23.91 19.58 1.05
CA THR A 496 -25.22 19.17 1.57
C THR A 496 -25.72 20.02 2.73
N HIS A 497 -24.89 20.95 3.23
CA HIS A 497 -25.14 21.77 4.42
C HIS A 497 -25.30 23.26 4.08
N THR A 498 -25.77 23.56 2.87
CA THR A 498 -25.83 24.92 2.30
C THR A 498 -27.24 25.47 2.11
N ARG A 499 -28.26 24.82 2.67
CA ARG A 499 -29.68 25.20 2.42
C ARG A 499 -30.13 26.44 3.18
N GLU A 500 -29.35 26.90 4.15
CA GLU A 500 -29.61 28.11 4.91
C GLU A 500 -28.56 29.18 4.60
N LYS A 501 -27.85 29.69 5.60
CA LYS A 501 -26.92 30.83 5.44
C LYS A 501 -25.46 30.42 5.18
N LEU A 502 -25.18 29.12 5.06
CA LEU A 502 -23.81 28.62 4.91
C LEU A 502 -23.52 28.31 3.44
N ASN A 503 -22.35 28.71 2.97
CA ASN A 503 -21.76 28.11 1.77
C ASN A 503 -20.93 26.85 2.13
N ALA A 504 -20.46 26.13 1.12
CA ALA A 504 -19.73 24.87 1.30
C ALA A 504 -18.43 25.06 2.11
N GLU A 505 -17.66 26.11 1.82
CA GLU A 505 -16.42 26.40 2.56
C GLU A 505 -16.70 26.76 4.02
N GLU A 506 -17.72 27.57 4.27
CA GLU A 506 -18.15 27.93 5.63
C GLU A 506 -18.60 26.70 6.43
N ALA A 507 -19.37 25.79 5.82
CA ALA A 507 -19.78 24.55 6.47
C ALA A 507 -18.58 23.67 6.83
N LEU A 508 -17.58 23.56 5.94
CA LEU A 508 -16.34 22.82 6.22
C LEU A 508 -15.53 23.49 7.34
N LEU A 509 -15.38 24.80 7.33
CA LEU A 509 -14.65 25.54 8.35
C LEU A 509 -15.26 25.41 9.74
N VAL A 510 -16.60 25.42 9.86
CA VAL A 510 -17.30 25.14 11.12
C VAL A 510 -16.87 23.79 11.68
N ILE A 511 -16.93 22.75 10.85
CA ILE A 511 -16.55 21.39 11.25
C ILE A 511 -15.07 21.31 11.62
N LEU A 512 -14.16 21.89 10.83
CA LEU A 512 -12.72 21.83 11.10
C LEU A 512 -12.35 22.54 12.42
N ASN A 513 -12.91 23.73 12.65
CA ASN A 513 -12.66 24.49 13.87
C ASN A 513 -13.17 23.74 15.11
N HIS A 514 -14.37 23.17 15.03
CA HIS A 514 -14.93 22.41 16.15
C HIS A 514 -14.24 21.06 16.34
N LEU A 515 -13.82 20.40 15.25
CA LEU A 515 -13.01 19.18 15.32
C LEU A 515 -11.69 19.42 16.03
N LYS A 516 -11.01 20.54 15.76
CA LYS A 516 -9.79 20.92 16.46
C LYS A 516 -10.02 21.05 17.97
N TYR A 517 -11.11 21.73 18.37
CA TYR A 517 -11.50 21.81 19.78
C TYR A 517 -11.75 20.43 20.41
N LEU A 518 -12.44 19.53 19.70
CA LEU A 518 -12.71 18.18 20.20
C LEU A 518 -11.45 17.32 20.28
N ASN A 519 -10.53 17.42 19.31
CA ASN A 519 -9.24 16.73 19.40
C ASN A 519 -8.39 17.25 20.58
N ASP A 520 -8.39 18.57 20.83
CA ASP A 520 -7.77 19.16 22.02
C ASP A 520 -8.38 18.59 23.31
N ALA A 521 -9.70 18.39 23.35
CA ALA A 521 -10.42 17.95 24.54
C ALA A 521 -10.42 16.42 24.77
N TYR A 522 -10.45 15.61 23.70
CA TYR A 522 -10.58 14.16 23.77
C TYR A 522 -9.27 13.41 23.53
N TYR A 523 -8.32 13.96 22.76
CA TYR A 523 -7.06 13.28 22.47
C TYR A 523 -5.88 13.87 23.26
N TYR A 524 -5.70 15.19 23.17
CA TYR A 524 -4.59 15.89 23.82
C TYR A 524 -4.87 16.23 25.28
N ASN A 525 -6.14 16.20 25.71
CA ASN A 525 -6.60 16.59 27.04
C ASN A 525 -6.13 18.00 27.45
N THR A 526 -6.04 18.93 26.50
CA THR A 526 -5.63 20.33 26.70
C THR A 526 -6.81 21.29 26.88
N LYS A 527 -8.04 20.82 26.63
CA LYS A 527 -9.29 21.56 26.81
C LYS A 527 -10.34 20.72 27.54
N PRO A 528 -11.32 21.33 28.23
CA PRO A 528 -12.42 20.60 28.82
C PRO A 528 -13.27 19.94 27.73
N ARG A 529 -13.78 18.74 28.01
CA ARG A 529 -14.79 18.09 27.16
C ARG A 529 -16.12 18.85 27.27
N PRO A 530 -16.96 18.88 26.21
CA PRO A 530 -18.32 19.42 26.30
C PRO A 530 -19.10 18.82 27.48
N GLN A 531 -19.73 19.68 28.30
CA GLN A 531 -20.47 19.27 29.49
C GLN A 531 -21.80 18.60 29.11
N THR A 532 -21.86 17.27 29.09
CA THR A 532 -23.12 16.57 28.79
C THR A 532 -23.39 15.28 29.58
N ASP A 533 -22.47 14.77 30.42
CA ASP A 533 -22.74 13.59 31.27
C ASP A 533 -21.76 13.44 32.46
N PRO A 534 -22.25 13.43 33.73
CA PRO A 534 -21.41 13.27 34.93
C PRO A 534 -20.81 11.87 35.15
N ASN A 535 -21.23 10.83 34.39
CA ASN A 535 -20.73 9.44 34.52
C ASN A 535 -19.72 9.04 33.42
N ARG A 536 -19.09 10.01 32.74
CA ARG A 536 -18.26 9.72 31.56
C ARG A 536 -16.88 9.17 31.87
N ASP A 537 -16.46 8.20 31.06
CA ASP A 537 -15.05 7.81 30.91
C ASP A 537 -14.23 9.01 30.39
N SER A 538 -13.47 9.64 31.29
CA SER A 538 -12.57 10.75 30.99
C SER A 538 -11.20 10.30 30.48
N THR A 539 -10.95 8.99 30.40
CA THR A 539 -9.62 8.41 30.11
C THR A 539 -9.47 7.99 28.66
N THR A 540 -10.54 7.52 28.00
CA THR A 540 -10.51 7.14 26.58
C THR A 540 -10.12 8.33 25.70
N LYS A 541 -9.05 8.15 24.92
CA LYS A 541 -8.59 9.12 23.92
C LYS A 541 -9.25 8.87 22.56
N VAL A 542 -9.70 9.94 21.91
CA VAL A 542 -10.32 9.87 20.57
C VAL A 542 -9.76 10.97 19.68
N PHE A 543 -9.23 10.61 18.53
CA PHE A 543 -8.81 11.55 17.48
C PHE A 543 -9.72 11.43 16.25
N GLY A 544 -10.22 12.56 15.75
CA GLY A 544 -11.01 12.64 14.53
C GLY A 544 -10.28 13.40 13.41
N ALA A 545 -10.53 12.99 12.18
CA ALA A 545 -10.10 13.68 10.97
C ALA A 545 -11.24 13.78 9.95
N ILE A 546 -11.18 14.74 9.02
CA ILE A 546 -12.19 14.90 7.97
C ILE A 546 -11.73 14.25 6.66
N VAL A 547 -12.65 13.56 6.00
CA VAL A 547 -12.54 13.22 4.59
C VAL A 547 -13.65 13.97 3.87
N VAL A 548 -13.28 14.82 2.90
CA VAL A 548 -14.26 15.56 2.10
C VAL A 548 -14.85 14.61 1.06
N TYR A 549 -16.16 14.38 1.13
CA TYR A 549 -16.85 13.46 0.23
C TYR A 549 -17.66 14.18 -0.84
N VAL A 550 -17.78 13.50 -1.98
CA VAL A 550 -18.69 13.82 -3.07
C VAL A 550 -19.52 12.59 -3.45
N SER A 551 -20.60 12.84 -4.17
CA SER A 551 -21.53 11.84 -4.68
C SER A 551 -21.51 11.78 -6.19
N SER A 552 -21.07 10.64 -6.72
CA SER A 552 -21.10 10.34 -8.16
C SER A 552 -22.49 10.57 -8.80
N ALA A 553 -23.56 10.30 -8.06
CA ALA A 553 -24.93 10.42 -8.54
C ALA A 553 -25.58 11.81 -8.33
N ALA A 554 -24.93 12.72 -7.60
CA ALA A 554 -25.58 13.98 -7.18
C ALA A 554 -24.74 15.24 -7.42
N ASP A 555 -23.42 15.11 -7.50
CA ASP A 555 -22.51 16.23 -7.76
C ASP A 555 -22.05 16.17 -9.22
N ASP A 556 -22.21 17.28 -9.95
CA ASP A 556 -21.69 17.41 -11.32
C ASP A 556 -20.14 17.57 -11.32
N PRO A 557 -19.46 17.42 -12.48
CA PRO A 557 -18.00 17.51 -12.55
C PRO A 557 -17.39 18.81 -12.01
N ILE A 558 -18.10 19.93 -12.09
CA ILE A 558 -17.60 21.23 -11.57
C ILE A 558 -17.68 21.19 -10.04
N GLY A 559 -18.83 20.82 -9.47
CA GLY A 559 -18.99 20.69 -8.01
C GLY A 559 -18.02 19.67 -7.40
N PHE A 560 -17.69 18.62 -8.15
CA PHE A 560 -16.69 17.61 -7.77
C PHE A 560 -15.29 18.23 -7.67
N LEU A 561 -14.86 19.00 -8.69
CA LEU A 561 -13.58 19.68 -8.70
C LEU A 561 -13.46 20.74 -7.60
N GLU A 562 -14.52 21.53 -7.37
CA GLU A 562 -14.51 22.53 -6.30
C GLU A 562 -14.39 21.88 -4.92
N SER A 563 -15.06 20.75 -4.69
CA SER A 563 -14.90 19.97 -3.45
C SER A 563 -13.48 19.41 -3.30
N ALA A 564 -12.85 18.98 -4.39
CA ALA A 564 -11.46 18.53 -4.38
C ALA A 564 -10.48 19.68 -4.06
N LYS A 565 -10.71 20.87 -4.61
CA LYS A 565 -9.95 22.09 -4.28
C LYS A 565 -10.09 22.45 -2.81
N LEU A 566 -11.29 22.38 -2.24
CA LEU A 566 -11.50 22.59 -0.81
C LEU A 566 -10.73 21.56 0.03
N ALA A 567 -10.78 20.28 -0.34
CA ALA A 567 -10.05 19.23 0.36
C ALA A 567 -8.53 19.51 0.37
N VAL A 568 -7.97 19.90 -0.78
CA VAL A 568 -6.55 20.24 -0.91
C VAL A 568 -6.20 21.49 -0.10
N LYS A 569 -7.02 22.55 -0.19
CA LYS A 569 -6.84 23.81 0.55
C LYS A 569 -6.71 23.57 2.06
N TYR A 570 -7.55 22.70 2.62
CA TYR A 570 -7.62 22.44 4.06
C TYR A 570 -6.87 21.17 4.52
N LYS A 571 -6.00 20.61 3.69
CA LYS A 571 -5.21 19.41 4.01
C LYS A 571 -4.38 19.55 5.30
N LYS A 572 -3.88 20.75 5.58
CA LYS A 572 -3.08 21.06 6.79
C LYS A 572 -3.93 21.42 8.02
N GLU A 573 -5.26 21.50 7.87
CA GLU A 573 -6.19 21.98 8.90
C GLU A 573 -7.13 20.88 9.42
N GLY A 574 -6.90 19.61 9.04
CA GLY A 574 -7.66 18.45 9.53
C GLY A 574 -8.34 17.62 8.44
N VAL A 575 -8.25 18.03 7.17
CA VAL A 575 -8.66 17.19 6.05
C VAL A 575 -7.56 16.19 5.72
N CYS A 576 -7.86 14.90 5.83
CA CYS A 576 -6.90 13.81 5.58
C CYS A 576 -7.10 13.09 4.23
N GLY A 577 -8.23 13.31 3.56
CA GLY A 577 -8.51 12.68 2.28
C GLY A 577 -9.71 13.23 1.53
N PHE A 578 -9.93 12.66 0.36
CA PHE A 578 -11.07 12.93 -0.52
C PHE A 578 -11.81 11.61 -0.83
N GLY A 579 -13.13 11.62 -0.70
CA GLY A 579 -13.96 10.44 -0.80
C GLY A 579 -14.98 10.52 -1.94
N VAL A 580 -15.16 9.43 -2.67
CA VAL A 580 -16.24 9.28 -3.66
C VAL A 580 -17.17 8.19 -3.19
N TYR A 581 -18.41 8.55 -2.91
CA TYR A 581 -19.42 7.63 -2.39
C TYR A 581 -20.74 7.76 -3.14
N GLY A 582 -21.64 6.78 -3.04
CA GLY A 582 -22.93 6.85 -3.72
C GLY A 582 -23.68 5.53 -3.69
N ALA A 583 -24.94 5.55 -4.14
CA ALA A 583 -25.62 4.30 -4.47
C ALA A 583 -25.07 3.67 -5.77
N GLU A 584 -24.35 4.46 -6.55
CA GLU A 584 -23.76 4.07 -7.82
C GLU A 584 -22.26 4.27 -7.75
N GLU A 585 -21.51 3.30 -8.28
CA GLU A 585 -20.09 3.47 -8.56
C GLU A 585 -19.93 4.25 -9.87
N LEU A 586 -18.77 4.90 -10.04
CA LEU A 586 -18.41 5.47 -11.33
C LEU A 586 -18.09 4.29 -12.27
N ASP A 587 -19.06 3.80 -13.05
CA ASP A 587 -18.93 2.61 -13.93
C ASP A 587 -18.96 2.86 -15.47
N PHE A 588 -18.47 1.85 -16.22
CA PHE A 588 -18.23 1.71 -17.66
C PHE A 588 -19.34 2.31 -18.58
N PRO A 589 -19.01 2.81 -19.81
CA PRO A 589 -17.76 2.60 -20.56
C PRO A 589 -16.65 3.64 -20.40
N ARG A 590 -16.90 4.80 -19.77
CA ARG A 590 -15.89 5.85 -19.55
C ARG A 590 -16.11 6.66 -18.25
N PRO A 591 -16.33 6.01 -17.09
CA PRO A 591 -16.85 6.64 -15.89
C PRO A 591 -16.04 7.79 -15.34
N LEU A 592 -14.72 7.65 -15.38
CA LEU A 592 -13.83 8.67 -14.83
C LEU A 592 -13.52 9.76 -15.83
N THR A 593 -13.83 9.60 -17.13
CA THR A 593 -13.36 10.55 -18.17
C THR A 593 -13.78 12.00 -17.88
N PHE A 594 -14.99 12.20 -17.37
CA PHE A 594 -15.46 13.54 -16.99
C PHE A 594 -14.86 14.08 -15.69
N PHE A 595 -14.29 13.20 -14.86
CA PHE A 595 -13.70 13.52 -13.56
C PHE A 595 -12.17 13.35 -13.53
N LEU A 596 -11.53 12.97 -14.65
CA LEU A 596 -10.10 12.72 -14.72
C LEU A 596 -9.29 13.95 -14.32
N SER A 597 -9.74 15.15 -14.71
CA SER A 597 -9.11 16.41 -14.30
C SER A 597 -9.08 16.56 -12.77
N THR A 598 -10.16 16.19 -12.08
CA THR A 598 -10.21 16.18 -10.62
C THR A 598 -9.23 15.17 -10.03
N PHE A 599 -9.20 13.92 -10.51
CA PHE A 599 -8.27 12.92 -9.99
C PHE A 599 -6.81 13.25 -10.30
N HIS A 600 -6.53 13.87 -11.44
CA HIS A 600 -5.21 14.43 -11.74
C HIS A 600 -4.84 15.53 -10.74
N TYR A 601 -5.74 16.49 -10.49
CA TYR A 601 -5.52 17.54 -9.49
C TYR A 601 -5.27 16.97 -8.08
N LEU A 602 -6.04 15.96 -7.66
CA LEU A 602 -5.85 15.28 -6.37
C LEU A 602 -4.48 14.57 -6.28
N LYS A 603 -4.06 13.89 -7.36
CA LYS A 603 -2.74 13.23 -7.45
C LYS A 603 -1.60 14.23 -7.40
N GLU A 604 -1.69 15.32 -8.18
CA GLU A 604 -0.69 16.40 -8.22
C GLU A 604 -0.49 17.03 -6.84
N ASN A 605 -1.55 17.09 -6.02
CA ASN A 605 -1.54 17.63 -4.66
C ASN A 605 -1.38 16.56 -3.56
N ASN A 606 -1.02 15.33 -3.93
CA ASN A 606 -0.73 14.23 -3.00
C ASN A 606 -1.90 13.97 -2.02
N MET A 607 -3.15 14.06 -2.48
CA MET A 607 -4.33 13.82 -1.65
C MET A 607 -4.68 12.33 -1.61
N ASN A 608 -4.97 11.79 -0.42
CA ASN A 608 -5.46 10.42 -0.30
C ASN A 608 -6.88 10.32 -0.85
N VAL A 609 -7.14 9.30 -1.67
CA VAL A 609 -8.45 9.09 -2.30
C VAL A 609 -9.08 7.78 -1.82
N SER A 610 -10.35 7.83 -1.42
CA SER A 610 -11.17 6.66 -1.11
C SER A 610 -12.36 6.59 -2.06
N MET A 611 -12.62 5.44 -2.67
CA MET A 611 -13.68 5.31 -3.69
C MET A 611 -14.54 4.08 -3.46
N ILE A 612 -15.85 4.23 -3.66
CA ILE A 612 -16.73 3.08 -3.86
C ILE A 612 -16.46 2.44 -5.23
N ALA A 613 -16.22 1.13 -5.26
CA ALA A 613 -16.00 0.37 -6.48
C ALA A 613 -16.22 -1.14 -6.25
N GLY A 614 -16.43 -1.88 -7.33
CA GLY A 614 -16.62 -3.31 -7.34
C GLY A 614 -18.06 -3.78 -7.13
N LEU A 615 -19.06 -2.90 -7.31
CA LEU A 615 -20.48 -3.24 -7.15
C LEU A 615 -21.01 -4.08 -8.31
N ARG A 616 -20.60 -3.78 -9.56
CA ARG A 616 -21.07 -4.45 -10.78
C ARG A 616 -19.97 -5.24 -11.51
N GLY A 617 -18.71 -5.05 -11.14
CA GLY A 617 -17.60 -5.82 -11.70
C GLY A 617 -16.22 -5.32 -11.29
N VAL A 618 -15.19 -6.10 -11.62
CA VAL A 618 -13.80 -5.83 -11.22
C VAL A 618 -13.17 -4.62 -11.92
N ASN A 619 -13.70 -4.23 -13.08
CA ASN A 619 -13.16 -3.12 -13.87
C ASN A 619 -13.26 -1.78 -13.14
N SER A 620 -14.34 -1.54 -12.38
CA SER A 620 -14.47 -0.29 -11.61
C SER A 620 -13.43 -0.23 -10.48
N ILE A 621 -13.06 -1.37 -9.87
CA ILE A 621 -11.98 -1.45 -8.89
C ILE A 621 -10.64 -1.09 -9.55
N ILE A 622 -10.38 -1.69 -10.71
CA ILE A 622 -9.15 -1.42 -11.48
C ILE A 622 -9.06 0.05 -11.86
N SER A 623 -10.12 0.67 -12.36
CA SER A 623 -10.14 2.10 -12.70
C SER A 623 -10.03 2.99 -11.46
N ALA A 624 -10.70 2.66 -10.34
CA ALA A 624 -10.57 3.41 -9.09
C ALA A 624 -9.11 3.46 -8.61
N ILE A 625 -8.40 2.32 -8.64
CA ILE A 625 -6.99 2.24 -8.25
C ILE A 625 -6.10 2.94 -9.30
N SER A 626 -6.19 2.53 -10.57
CA SER A 626 -5.22 2.90 -11.60
C SER A 626 -5.39 4.32 -12.17
N GLU A 627 -6.63 4.80 -12.28
CA GLU A 627 -6.99 6.11 -12.84
C GLU A 627 -7.38 7.09 -11.72
N GLY A 628 -8.22 6.65 -10.78
CA GLY A 628 -8.65 7.46 -9.63
C GLY A 628 -7.56 7.66 -8.57
N GLY A 629 -6.56 6.77 -8.50
CA GLY A 629 -5.55 6.80 -7.44
C GLY A 629 -6.10 6.43 -6.08
N ALA A 630 -7.19 5.65 -6.04
CA ALA A 630 -7.81 5.22 -4.80
C ALA A 630 -6.84 4.36 -3.98
N ARG A 631 -6.62 4.80 -2.75
CA ARG A 631 -5.81 4.11 -1.74
C ARG A 631 -6.66 3.19 -0.88
N ARG A 632 -7.97 3.43 -0.81
CA ARG A 632 -8.95 2.61 -0.11
C ARG A 632 -10.16 2.40 -1.00
N ILE A 633 -10.64 1.16 -1.07
CA ILE A 633 -11.82 0.82 -1.87
C ILE A 633 -12.96 0.43 -0.94
N SER A 634 -14.09 1.10 -1.07
CA SER A 634 -15.32 0.73 -0.39
C SER A 634 -16.15 -0.20 -1.28
N GLY A 635 -16.48 -1.37 -0.74
CA GLY A 635 -17.45 -2.27 -1.35
C GLY A 635 -16.98 -3.17 -2.50
N ALA A 636 -15.70 -3.53 -2.56
CA ALA A 636 -15.06 -4.35 -3.61
C ALA A 636 -15.55 -5.82 -3.73
N PHE A 637 -16.87 -6.05 -3.73
CA PHE A 637 -17.48 -7.36 -3.55
C PHE A 637 -17.19 -8.32 -4.71
N SER A 638 -17.11 -7.81 -5.94
CA SER A 638 -16.79 -8.62 -7.13
C SER A 638 -15.31 -9.02 -7.24
N MET A 639 -14.42 -8.55 -6.35
CA MET A 639 -12.97 -8.77 -6.47
C MET A 639 -12.57 -10.25 -6.46
N HIS A 640 -13.33 -11.10 -5.76
CA HIS A 640 -13.06 -12.54 -5.68
C HIS A 640 -13.10 -13.25 -7.04
N ASN A 641 -13.81 -12.68 -8.02
CA ASN A 641 -13.88 -13.22 -9.38
C ASN A 641 -12.59 -13.03 -10.18
N TYR A 642 -11.60 -12.31 -9.64
CA TYR A 642 -10.33 -12.05 -10.32
C TYR A 642 -9.12 -12.21 -9.36
N PRO A 643 -8.58 -13.44 -9.21
CA PRO A 643 -7.49 -13.75 -8.28
C PRO A 643 -6.26 -12.84 -8.39
N ARG A 644 -5.95 -12.37 -9.61
CA ARG A 644 -4.83 -11.46 -9.83
C ARG A 644 -5.04 -10.10 -9.15
N LEU A 645 -6.26 -9.59 -9.17
CA LEU A 645 -6.61 -8.34 -8.48
C LEU A 645 -6.57 -8.54 -6.97
N LEU A 646 -7.03 -9.69 -6.44
CA LEU A 646 -6.86 -10.04 -5.02
C LEU A 646 -5.38 -9.98 -4.61
N ASN A 647 -4.52 -10.69 -5.35
CA ASN A 647 -3.08 -10.70 -5.07
C ASN A 647 -2.46 -9.29 -5.21
N TYR A 648 -2.90 -8.49 -6.19
CA TYR A 648 -2.43 -7.11 -6.38
C TYR A 648 -2.80 -6.21 -5.19
N VAL A 649 -4.07 -6.21 -4.78
CA VAL A 649 -4.59 -5.44 -3.63
C VAL A 649 -3.89 -5.85 -2.34
N ALA A 650 -3.69 -7.16 -2.13
CA ALA A 650 -2.97 -7.69 -0.97
C ALA A 650 -1.49 -7.26 -0.96
N ASN A 651 -0.78 -7.39 -2.09
CA ASN A 651 0.63 -7.02 -2.21
C ASN A 651 0.90 -5.54 -1.95
N HIS A 652 0.00 -4.68 -2.42
CA HIS A 652 0.12 -3.22 -2.24
C HIS A 652 -0.61 -2.71 -1.00
N SER A 653 -1.13 -3.62 -0.18
CA SER A 653 -1.84 -3.31 1.08
C SER A 653 -2.95 -2.27 0.89
N ILE A 654 -3.74 -2.39 -0.18
CA ILE A 654 -4.89 -1.52 -0.46
C ILE A 654 -6.06 -2.02 0.38
N PRO A 655 -6.49 -1.32 1.44
CA PRO A 655 -7.58 -1.78 2.28
C PRO A 655 -8.93 -1.78 1.55
N ILE A 656 -9.69 -2.84 1.80
CA ILE A 656 -11.10 -2.93 1.45
C ILE A 656 -11.93 -2.54 2.66
N GLU A 657 -12.68 -1.47 2.49
CA GLU A 657 -13.60 -0.95 3.47
C GLU A 657 -14.96 -1.65 3.33
N ILE A 658 -15.43 -2.29 4.41
CA ILE A 658 -16.65 -3.10 4.43
C ILE A 658 -17.54 -2.67 5.59
N GLY A 659 -18.79 -2.31 5.28
CA GLY A 659 -19.85 -2.08 6.26
C GLY A 659 -20.93 -3.17 6.17
N LEU A 660 -21.32 -3.76 7.31
CA LEU A 660 -22.21 -4.92 7.41
C LEU A 660 -23.71 -4.61 7.22
N SER A 661 -24.05 -3.85 6.18
CA SER A 661 -25.45 -3.53 5.85
C SER A 661 -26.19 -4.70 5.18
N GLU A 662 -27.52 -4.75 5.22
CA GLU A 662 -28.29 -5.73 4.43
C GLU A 662 -27.99 -5.64 2.93
N ARG A 663 -27.73 -4.42 2.44
CA ARG A 663 -27.29 -4.19 1.06
C ARG A 663 -25.96 -4.87 0.75
N LEU A 664 -25.04 -4.94 1.73
CA LEU A 664 -23.80 -5.70 1.60
C LEU A 664 -24.12 -7.18 1.38
N LYS A 665 -24.90 -7.78 2.30
CA LYS A 665 -25.27 -9.20 2.23
C LYS A 665 -25.86 -9.54 0.87
N ASP A 666 -26.77 -8.71 0.36
CA ASP A 666 -27.36 -8.87 -0.97
C ASP A 666 -26.34 -8.86 -2.11
N LEU A 667 -25.32 -8.01 -2.05
CA LEU A 667 -24.25 -7.90 -3.05
C LEU A 667 -23.17 -8.98 -2.88
N THR A 668 -23.06 -9.60 -1.71
CA THR A 668 -22.07 -10.65 -1.39
C THR A 668 -22.63 -12.05 -1.38
N LYS A 669 -23.92 -12.25 -1.72
CA LYS A 669 -24.60 -13.57 -1.72
C LYS A 669 -23.81 -14.68 -2.42
N GLU A 670 -23.15 -14.36 -3.54
CA GLU A 670 -22.35 -15.34 -4.28
C GLU A 670 -21.14 -15.82 -3.46
N ALA A 671 -20.37 -14.90 -2.87
CA ALA A 671 -19.24 -15.23 -2.00
C ALA A 671 -19.68 -15.91 -0.68
N GLU A 672 -20.82 -15.49 -0.13
CA GLU A 672 -21.43 -16.12 1.05
C GLU A 672 -21.85 -17.56 0.78
N SER A 673 -22.34 -17.87 -0.43
CA SER A 673 -22.75 -19.25 -0.78
C SER A 673 -21.60 -20.25 -0.79
N PHE A 674 -20.36 -19.79 -0.98
CA PHE A 674 -19.16 -20.63 -1.06
C PHE A 674 -18.29 -20.62 0.22
N ILE A 675 -18.14 -19.48 0.91
CA ILE A 675 -17.22 -19.30 2.06
C ILE A 675 -17.94 -18.86 3.36
N GLY A 676 -19.21 -18.47 3.27
CA GLY A 676 -20.02 -18.04 4.42
C GLY A 676 -19.92 -16.54 4.72
N ASN A 677 -18.72 -15.95 4.75
CA ASN A 677 -18.54 -14.51 4.99
C ASN A 677 -17.42 -13.90 4.10
N PRO A 678 -17.67 -12.80 3.36
CA PRO A 678 -16.68 -12.18 2.47
C PRO A 678 -15.43 -11.65 3.20
N ILE A 679 -15.56 -11.22 4.46
CA ILE A 679 -14.41 -10.76 5.26
C ILE A 679 -13.42 -11.92 5.46
N ARG A 680 -13.93 -13.14 5.71
CA ARG A 680 -13.09 -14.32 5.88
C ARG A 680 -12.25 -14.63 4.63
N LEU A 681 -12.88 -14.60 3.46
CA LEU A 681 -12.19 -14.79 2.18
C LEU A 681 -11.05 -13.79 1.99
N LEU A 682 -11.31 -12.51 2.27
CA LEU A 682 -10.31 -11.45 2.10
C LEU A 682 -9.14 -11.62 3.06
N LEU A 683 -9.40 -11.93 4.34
CA LEU A 683 -8.36 -12.18 5.33
C LEU A 683 -7.49 -13.40 4.95
N ASP A 684 -8.12 -14.50 4.53
CA ASP A 684 -7.41 -15.72 4.08
C ASP A 684 -6.59 -15.45 2.81
N SER A 685 -7.03 -14.50 1.97
CA SER A 685 -6.30 -14.00 0.80
C SER A 685 -5.28 -12.90 1.12
N HIS A 686 -5.09 -12.57 2.40
CA HIS A 686 -4.22 -11.50 2.90
C HIS A 686 -4.56 -10.10 2.39
N VAL A 687 -5.80 -9.89 1.94
CA VAL A 687 -6.31 -8.56 1.61
C VAL A 687 -6.65 -7.84 2.92
N PRO A 688 -6.11 -6.63 3.16
CA PRO A 688 -6.47 -5.86 4.34
C PRO A 688 -7.96 -5.48 4.31
N VAL A 689 -8.67 -5.81 5.40
CA VAL A 689 -10.07 -5.42 5.57
C VAL A 689 -10.16 -4.39 6.68
N VAL A 690 -10.90 -3.31 6.43
CA VAL A 690 -11.26 -2.34 7.46
C VAL A 690 -12.76 -2.31 7.61
N ILE A 691 -13.23 -2.60 8.82
CA ILE A 691 -14.65 -2.49 9.15
C ILE A 691 -14.97 -0.99 9.32
N CYS A 692 -16.05 -0.54 8.70
CA CYS A 692 -16.48 0.85 8.75
C CYS A 692 -17.96 0.99 9.15
N SER A 693 -18.36 2.22 9.51
CA SER A 693 -19.75 2.59 9.77
C SER A 693 -20.44 1.68 10.79
N PHE A 694 -19.70 1.33 11.86
CA PHE A 694 -20.18 0.44 12.93
C PHE A 694 -21.43 0.98 13.66
N ARG A 695 -21.79 2.25 13.45
CA ARG A 695 -22.96 2.88 14.03
C ARG A 695 -23.57 3.84 13.02
N SER A 696 -24.81 3.57 12.64
CA SER A 696 -25.64 4.42 11.79
C SER A 696 -27.02 4.48 12.42
N MET A 697 -27.71 5.61 12.35
CA MET A 697 -29.11 5.73 12.78
C MET A 697 -30.01 4.71 12.06
N THR A 698 -29.62 4.25 10.87
CA THR A 698 -30.35 3.22 10.10
C THR A 698 -30.13 1.78 10.59
N SER A 699 -29.27 1.57 11.60
CA SER A 699 -29.02 0.26 12.21
C SER A 699 -29.24 0.33 13.72
N PRO A 700 -29.95 -0.64 14.34
CA PRO A 700 -30.11 -0.67 15.79
C PRO A 700 -28.87 -1.21 16.52
N GLN A 701 -27.90 -1.79 15.80
CA GLN A 701 -26.72 -2.41 16.39
C GLN A 701 -25.65 -1.38 16.78
N ASP A 702 -24.97 -1.61 17.92
CA ASP A 702 -23.78 -0.86 18.30
C ASP A 702 -22.50 -1.49 17.71
N ARG A 703 -21.36 -0.82 17.91
CA ARG A 703 -20.09 -1.27 17.33
C ARG A 703 -19.61 -2.61 17.91
N ALA A 704 -19.87 -2.84 19.20
CA ALA A 704 -19.47 -4.05 19.88
C ALA A 704 -20.25 -5.26 19.34
N GLU A 705 -21.55 -5.11 19.12
CA GLU A 705 -22.40 -6.14 18.52
C GLU A 705 -21.97 -6.48 17.09
N THR A 706 -21.73 -5.46 16.26
CA THR A 706 -21.29 -5.63 14.88
C THR A 706 -19.96 -6.39 14.81
N LEU A 707 -18.99 -6.02 15.66
CA LEU A 707 -17.70 -6.70 15.75
C LEU A 707 -17.85 -8.14 16.23
N TYR A 708 -18.64 -8.36 17.29
CA TYR A 708 -18.91 -9.69 17.85
C TYR A 708 -19.51 -10.63 16.80
N GLN A 709 -20.54 -10.17 16.07
CA GLN A 709 -21.15 -10.93 14.97
C GLN A 709 -20.15 -11.23 13.84
N THR A 710 -19.29 -10.26 13.49
CA THR A 710 -18.25 -10.45 12.47
C THR A 710 -17.28 -11.56 12.86
N ILE A 711 -16.77 -11.51 14.09
CA ILE A 711 -15.83 -12.49 14.64
C ILE A 711 -16.45 -13.88 14.67
N ALA A 712 -17.69 -13.98 15.15
CA ALA A 712 -18.42 -15.24 15.22
C ALA A 712 -18.68 -15.84 13.83
N GLN A 713 -19.16 -15.05 12.87
CA GLN A 713 -19.43 -15.52 11.51
C GLN A 713 -18.16 -15.91 10.75
N CYS A 714 -17.07 -15.17 10.93
CA CYS A 714 -15.78 -15.46 10.30
C CYS A 714 -14.95 -16.51 11.05
N LYS A 715 -15.39 -16.93 12.25
CA LYS A 715 -14.67 -17.83 13.16
C LYS A 715 -13.23 -17.38 13.41
N LEU A 716 -13.07 -16.10 13.76
CA LEU A 716 -11.75 -15.52 14.01
C LEU A 716 -11.28 -15.85 15.43
N ASN A 717 -10.00 -16.22 15.55
CA ASN A 717 -9.33 -16.28 16.84
C ASN A 717 -8.83 -14.90 17.30
N ALA A 718 -8.18 -14.84 18.47
CA ALA A 718 -7.66 -13.58 19.01
C ALA A 718 -6.65 -12.90 18.07
N ALA A 719 -5.70 -13.65 17.51
CA ALA A 719 -4.67 -13.11 16.61
C ALA A 719 -5.29 -12.53 15.32
N GLN A 720 -6.23 -13.24 14.70
CA GLN A 720 -6.95 -12.77 13.52
C GLN A 720 -7.85 -11.56 13.84
N THR A 721 -8.41 -11.50 15.05
CA THR A 721 -9.18 -10.34 15.52
C THR A 721 -8.29 -9.11 15.69
N ILE A 722 -7.10 -9.28 16.29
CA ILE A 722 -6.10 -8.20 16.41
C ILE A 722 -5.64 -7.75 15.02
N GLU A 723 -5.42 -8.67 14.08
CA GLU A 723 -5.05 -8.34 12.70
C GLU A 723 -6.13 -7.50 12.01
N LEU A 724 -7.39 -7.95 12.08
CA LEU A 724 -8.55 -7.27 11.49
C LEU A 724 -8.71 -5.84 12.03
N LEU A 725 -8.65 -5.65 13.35
CA LEU A 725 -8.74 -4.31 13.96
C LEU A 725 -7.50 -3.46 13.64
N GLY A 726 -6.32 -4.08 13.60
CA GLY A 726 -5.05 -3.41 13.35
C GLY A 726 -4.95 -2.77 11.97
N TYR A 727 -5.65 -3.29 10.96
CA TYR A 727 -5.65 -2.69 9.62
C TYR A 727 -6.16 -1.24 9.62
N GLY A 728 -7.19 -0.92 10.40
CA GLY A 728 -7.72 0.44 10.49
C GLY A 728 -6.73 1.44 11.10
N PHE A 729 -5.89 0.99 12.03
CA PHE A 729 -4.83 1.80 12.62
C PHE A 729 -3.63 1.98 11.67
N ARG A 730 -3.31 0.96 10.87
CA ARG A 730 -2.14 0.95 9.97
C ARG A 730 -2.40 1.62 8.62
N LEU A 731 -3.62 1.52 8.09
CA LEU A 731 -3.96 1.86 6.70
C LEU A 731 -4.98 3.00 6.59
N ASN A 732 -5.08 3.85 7.62
CA ASN A 732 -5.84 5.10 7.55
C ASN A 732 -5.09 6.19 6.73
N ASN A 733 -5.72 7.35 6.57
CA ASN A 733 -5.23 8.44 5.74
C ASN A 733 -4.23 9.39 6.43
N GLN A 734 -3.79 9.09 7.65
CA GLN A 734 -2.81 9.92 8.37
C GLN A 734 -1.37 9.62 7.94
N SER A 735 -0.45 10.50 8.34
CA SER A 735 0.98 10.27 8.12
C SER A 735 1.49 9.01 8.81
N TYR A 736 2.52 8.40 8.24
CA TYR A 736 3.17 7.18 8.70
C TYR A 736 3.54 7.22 10.19
N SER A 737 4.18 8.30 10.66
CA SER A 737 4.57 8.44 12.07
C SER A 737 3.36 8.35 13.01
N PHE A 738 2.28 9.04 12.67
CA PHE A 738 1.05 9.02 13.45
C PHE A 738 0.35 7.66 13.40
N ARG A 739 0.30 7.02 12.22
CA ARG A 739 -0.24 5.65 12.07
C ARG A 739 0.55 4.62 12.88
N HIS A 740 1.88 4.75 12.88
CA HIS A 740 2.76 3.87 13.62
C HIS A 740 2.54 4.02 15.13
N GLN A 741 2.43 5.25 15.63
CA GLN A 741 2.07 5.52 17.02
C GLN A 741 0.71 4.89 17.38
N LEU A 742 -0.33 5.20 16.61
CA LEU A 742 -1.69 4.68 16.84
C LEU A 742 -1.73 3.15 16.84
N TYR A 743 -1.03 2.50 15.91
CA TYR A 743 -0.97 1.05 15.84
C TYR A 743 -0.21 0.43 17.03
N SER A 744 0.89 1.07 17.47
CA SER A 744 1.64 0.62 18.64
C SER A 744 0.82 0.70 19.93
N GLU A 745 0.07 1.79 20.13
CA GLU A 745 -0.84 1.97 21.26
C GLU A 745 -1.98 0.94 21.21
N PHE A 746 -2.63 0.80 20.04
CA PHE A 746 -3.65 -0.22 19.78
C PHE A 746 -3.17 -1.62 20.15
N LYS A 747 -2.00 -2.03 19.65
CA LYS A 747 -1.49 -3.39 19.80
C LYS A 747 -1.25 -3.70 21.28
N LYS A 748 -0.64 -2.77 22.02
CA LYS A 748 -0.40 -2.91 23.45
C LYS A 748 -1.71 -3.07 24.24
N GLU A 749 -2.70 -2.23 23.98
CA GLU A 749 -4.02 -2.30 24.62
C GLU A 749 -4.75 -3.61 24.29
N ALA A 750 -4.84 -3.97 23.00
CA ALA A 750 -5.56 -5.16 22.54
C ALA A 750 -4.97 -6.44 23.14
N VAL A 751 -3.63 -6.59 23.12
CA VAL A 751 -2.95 -7.75 23.70
C VAL A 751 -3.17 -7.83 25.22
N SER A 752 -3.17 -6.70 25.93
CA SER A 752 -3.48 -6.67 27.37
C SER A 752 -4.89 -7.18 27.64
N TYR A 753 -5.90 -6.67 26.92
CA TYR A 753 -7.29 -7.10 27.10
C TYR A 753 -7.48 -8.58 26.82
N PHE A 754 -6.93 -9.11 25.72
CA PHE A 754 -7.00 -10.55 25.45
C PHE A 754 -6.32 -11.38 26.55
N SER A 755 -5.14 -10.95 27.02
CA SER A 755 -4.40 -11.66 28.07
C SER A 755 -5.18 -11.71 29.40
N GLU A 756 -5.78 -10.59 29.80
CA GLU A 756 -6.62 -10.47 31.00
C GLU A 756 -7.87 -11.38 30.94
N HIS A 757 -8.35 -11.69 29.74
CA HIS A 757 -9.52 -12.55 29.50
C HIS A 757 -9.13 -14.00 29.17
N GLY A 758 -7.90 -14.42 29.50
CA GLY A 758 -7.48 -15.83 29.45
C GLY A 758 -6.96 -16.32 28.09
N PHE A 759 -6.72 -15.42 27.13
CA PHE A 759 -6.11 -15.79 25.86
C PHE A 759 -4.59 -15.85 26.00
N VAL A 760 -4.00 -17.02 25.73
CA VAL A 760 -2.56 -17.29 25.91
C VAL A 760 -1.77 -17.08 24.60
N HIS A 761 -2.45 -17.01 23.45
CA HIS A 761 -1.86 -16.98 22.11
C HIS A 761 -2.28 -15.76 21.30
N THR A 762 -1.95 -14.56 21.80
CA THR A 762 -2.34 -13.30 21.14
C THR A 762 -1.45 -12.92 19.95
N ASN A 763 -0.24 -13.48 19.83
CA ASN A 763 0.79 -12.99 18.91
C ASN A 763 1.30 -14.00 17.86
N LYS A 764 0.77 -15.23 17.83
CA LYS A 764 1.49 -16.35 17.19
C LYS A 764 0.83 -16.84 15.89
N PHE A 765 1.04 -16.12 14.78
CA PHE A 765 1.13 -16.76 13.47
C PHE A 765 2.45 -17.53 13.42
N LEU A 766 2.51 -18.73 14.00
CA LEU A 766 3.74 -19.53 13.93
C LEU A 766 3.90 -20.07 12.51
N PHE A 767 4.91 -19.59 11.81
CA PHE A 767 5.42 -20.28 10.63
C PHE A 767 6.05 -21.60 11.08
N TYR A 768 5.49 -22.71 10.63
CA TYR A 768 6.13 -24.02 10.74
C TYR A 768 6.81 -24.31 9.40
N PRO A 769 8.14 -24.52 9.35
CA PRO A 769 8.78 -25.01 8.13
C PRO A 769 8.16 -26.36 7.73
N GLN A 770 7.90 -26.52 6.43
CA GLN A 770 7.51 -27.82 5.85
C GLN A 770 8.71 -28.74 5.74
#